data_AF-A0A9D6ZH98-F1
#
_entry.id   AF-A0A9D6ZH98-F1
#
_cell.length_a   1.000
_cell.length_b   1.000
_cell.length_c   1.000
_cell.angle_alpha   90.00
_cell.angle_beta   90.00
_cell.angle_gamma   90.00
#
_symmetry.space_group_name_H-M   'P 1'
#
loop_
_entity.id
_entity.type
_entity.pdbx_description
1 polymer ?
#
loop_
_entity_poly.entity_id
_entity_poly.type
_entity_poly.pdbx_seq_one_letter_code
_entity_poly.pdbx_strand_id
1 'polypeptide(L)'
;MSISRRVCSAFIYAFAAVATVSAAPNGEALPPLSSRELAAVVGEIEAMVKTDESQVSAFVVREATPSRIDRLFAMPELAQLDGTRRENALIFAGRGTLLRFDKPSDIVAKVASWFPGEVAAARASSRQSFFGYVHLYGPYADWQDEPAAFLTLWNCMPQIAWLKPDANPFMRRLNDSLPFMAIAARSSSELDFGQCVRERSGLRPAWTEVELPVVRREVRAMSDRVTPVLRDKFARFLAANRCRGTGPDDCALILMLWASLSPADAELAAAIQMLEAEVSLDSPLPELQHPAADYGDGAQDGEPRFDAALRRAAFLRAKLISVLNAPAAWPSQALPISLHQLTRLQQRLDAAIDYRRQYYELDYYNEPVNPWTVFARCPGNTPQVRAAILAELNAIGDTADCAVYEHWFKHGGTSLQSTYALQRLRANRPLRCASPDWAWLQQGRSREARALRNGYLALLGRIESGALRDRLLSGLTENGQGCFDQDGAPAQVWRRAVCTTWIGEPQAVQRTLEHSGLTLRDADVFRQTPLESIPAQGQATWLLGLVQDAQGQAAKNMRAIAAELDRRGATIYAATTWNYPGSYPGSRPEHSKSLVELRLNMTEQPSDSPWPFMGTRILLAIEPHNVTWVGVPQRFGYQYDDGEITHVSDLDADGNLEVWLSGTFGECDGEDLRPGVDCAIETIHMGEIAGDAVSYFADTSRRRGLTYGVGVMLAIVAIAGVFAYFRRGLPFRDNGSS
;
A
#
# COMPACT_ATOMS: atom_id res chain seq x y z
N MET A 1 33.43 -24.94 -35.35
CA MET A 1 34.82 -24.63 -35.76
C MET A 1 35.67 -24.55 -34.52
N SER A 2 36.69 -25.40 -34.47
CA SER A 2 37.57 -25.71 -33.34
C SER A 2 38.99 -25.30 -33.74
N ILE A 3 39.67 -24.48 -32.93
CA ILE A 3 41.14 -24.35 -32.84
C ILE A 3 41.41 -23.86 -31.40
N SER A 4 41.74 -24.71 -30.43
CA SER A 4 42.99 -25.45 -30.16
C SER A 4 44.07 -24.64 -29.45
N ARG A 5 44.45 -25.18 -28.28
CA ARG A 5 45.48 -24.76 -27.31
C ARG A 5 46.90 -25.07 -27.81
N ARG A 6 47.90 -24.34 -27.30
CA ARG A 6 49.17 -24.83 -26.70
C ARG A 6 49.97 -23.62 -26.18
N VAL A 7 50.16 -23.48 -24.86
CA VAL A 7 51.24 -24.05 -24.01
C VAL A 7 52.60 -23.39 -24.26
N CYS A 8 53.06 -22.62 -23.28
CA CYS A 8 54.46 -22.60 -22.85
C CYS A 8 54.51 -22.28 -21.35
N SER A 9 54.89 -23.30 -20.57
CA SER A 9 55.17 -23.22 -19.14
C SER A 9 56.59 -22.70 -18.88
N ALA A 10 56.78 -22.24 -17.65
CA ALA A 10 58.00 -22.24 -16.83
C ALA A 10 58.60 -20.85 -16.53
N PHE A 11 58.28 -20.34 -15.34
CA PHE A 11 59.29 -19.89 -14.38
C PHE A 11 58.72 -20.04 -12.96
N ILE A 12 59.32 -20.94 -12.18
CA ILE A 12 59.10 -21.15 -10.76
C ILE A 12 60.32 -20.55 -10.04
N TYR A 13 60.10 -19.64 -9.09
CA TYR A 13 60.67 -19.55 -7.73
C TYR A 13 60.85 -18.10 -7.24
N ALA A 14 60.43 -17.91 -5.98
CA ALA A 14 60.89 -16.94 -4.99
C ALA A 14 60.48 -15.46 -5.17
N PHE A 15 59.49 -15.00 -4.40
CA PHE A 15 59.68 -14.53 -3.02
C PHE A 15 58.31 -14.32 -2.36
N ALA A 16 58.08 -14.99 -1.24
CA ALA A 16 57.03 -14.64 -0.30
C ALA A 16 57.44 -13.33 0.40
N ALA A 17 56.86 -12.21 -0.01
CA ALA A 17 56.83 -11.00 0.80
C ALA A 17 55.43 -10.90 1.41
N VAL A 18 55.24 -11.59 2.53
CA VAL A 18 54.17 -11.26 3.47
C VAL A 18 54.48 -9.84 3.93
N ALA A 19 53.75 -8.86 3.41
CA ALA A 19 53.70 -7.53 4.01
C ALA A 19 53.02 -7.70 5.37
N THR A 20 53.84 -8.01 6.39
CA THR A 20 53.52 -7.75 7.77
C THR A 20 53.30 -6.25 7.87
N VAL A 21 52.04 -5.84 7.88
CA VAL A 21 51.66 -4.51 8.34
C VAL A 21 52.22 -4.42 9.76
N SER A 22 53.29 -3.64 9.89
CA SER A 22 53.92 -3.31 11.15
C SER A 22 52.85 -2.78 12.07
N ALA A 23 52.50 -3.56 13.10
CA ALA A 23 51.78 -3.06 14.26
C ALA A 23 52.54 -1.84 14.77
N ALA A 24 51.83 -0.72 14.92
CA ALA A 24 52.29 0.38 15.75
C ALA A 24 52.67 -0.17 17.13
N PRO A 25 53.64 0.44 17.84
CA PRO A 25 54.10 -0.08 19.12
C PRO A 25 52.91 -0.19 20.08
N ASN A 26 52.75 -1.38 20.66
CA ASN A 26 51.87 -1.63 21.80
C ASN A 26 52.11 -0.51 22.82
N GLY A 27 51.12 0.37 23.01
CA GLY A 27 51.10 1.23 24.20
C GLY A 27 51.23 0.34 25.42
N GLU A 28 52.18 0.63 26.31
CA GLU A 28 52.36 -0.10 27.55
C GLU A 28 51.00 -0.27 28.24
N ALA A 29 50.59 -1.51 28.45
CA ALA A 29 49.37 -1.82 29.19
C ALA A 29 49.50 -1.18 30.58
N LEU A 30 48.61 -0.24 30.91
CA LEU A 30 48.64 0.44 32.20
C LEU A 30 48.57 -0.60 33.33
N PRO A 31 49.37 -0.48 34.39
CA PRO A 31 49.38 -1.45 35.48
C PRO A 31 47.99 -1.54 36.14
N PRO A 32 47.58 -2.67 36.74
CA PRO A 32 46.31 -2.77 37.46
C PRO A 32 46.22 -1.75 38.61
N LEU A 33 45.01 -1.40 39.06
CA LEU A 33 44.82 -0.50 40.20
C LEU A 33 45.48 -1.08 41.46
N SER A 34 46.23 -0.25 42.17
CA SER A 34 46.68 -0.62 43.52
C SER A 34 45.47 -0.79 44.44
N SER A 35 45.58 -1.57 45.52
CA SER A 35 44.45 -1.79 46.44
C SER A 35 43.87 -0.49 47.01
N ARG A 36 44.70 0.54 47.20
CA ARG A 36 44.26 1.88 47.63
C ARG A 36 43.49 2.61 46.53
N GLU A 37 43.97 2.58 45.29
CA GLU A 37 43.26 3.17 44.15
C GLU A 37 41.93 2.45 43.91
N LEU A 38 41.91 1.11 43.98
CA LEU A 38 40.71 0.31 43.82
C LEU A 38 39.65 0.69 44.87
N ALA A 39 40.04 0.74 46.15
CA ALA A 39 39.12 1.14 47.22
C ALA A 39 38.58 2.57 47.03
N ALA A 40 39.41 3.50 46.56
CA ALA A 40 39.00 4.89 46.30
C ALA A 40 38.02 4.99 45.12
N VAL A 41 38.30 4.29 44.01
CA VAL A 41 37.43 4.24 42.82
C VAL A 41 36.09 3.59 43.18
N VAL A 42 36.10 2.45 43.88
CA VAL A 42 34.87 1.77 44.32
C VAL A 42 34.06 2.65 45.28
N GLY A 43 34.71 3.35 46.21
CA GLY A 43 34.04 4.30 47.09
C GLY A 43 33.36 5.45 46.35
N GLU A 44 33.95 5.95 45.27
CA GLU A 44 33.32 6.99 44.43
C GLU A 44 32.17 6.44 43.58
N ILE A 45 32.27 5.20 43.09
CA ILE A 45 31.16 4.51 42.42
C ILE A 45 29.98 4.34 43.40
N GLU A 46 30.23 3.97 44.65
CA GLU A 46 29.18 3.86 45.67
C GLU A 46 28.51 5.21 46.00
N ALA A 47 29.26 6.31 45.93
CA ALA A 47 28.70 7.65 46.05
C ALA A 47 27.82 8.00 44.83
N MET A 48 28.22 7.60 43.62
CA MET A 48 27.40 7.76 42.41
C MET A 48 26.09 6.97 42.49
N VAL A 49 26.13 5.71 42.94
CA VAL A 49 24.92 4.87 43.11
C VAL A 49 23.88 5.53 44.04
N LYS A 50 24.31 6.35 45.00
CA LYS A 50 23.45 7.09 45.93
C LYS A 50 23.01 8.46 45.40
N THR A 51 23.50 8.88 44.24
CA THR A 51 23.19 10.17 43.63
C THR A 51 21.88 10.08 42.85
N ASP A 52 21.02 11.09 43.00
CA ASP A 52 19.79 11.20 42.22
C ASP A 52 20.11 11.26 40.72
N GLU A 53 19.35 10.53 39.89
CA GLU A 53 19.58 10.45 38.44
C GLU A 53 19.62 11.84 37.77
N SER A 54 18.84 12.79 38.27
CA SER A 54 18.83 14.18 37.80
C SER A 54 20.15 14.94 38.08
N GLN A 55 20.90 14.50 39.09
CA GLN A 55 22.15 15.11 39.57
C GLN A 55 23.41 14.39 39.07
N VAL A 56 23.29 13.28 38.35
CA VAL A 56 24.44 12.50 37.83
C VAL A 56 25.38 13.38 36.98
N SER A 57 24.82 14.26 36.15
CA SER A 57 25.62 15.17 35.32
C SER A 57 26.41 16.23 36.11
N ALA A 58 26.02 16.51 37.36
CA ALA A 58 26.69 17.44 38.25
C ALA A 58 27.65 16.76 39.24
N PHE A 59 27.74 15.43 39.21
CA PHE A 59 28.59 14.66 40.11
C PHE A 59 30.07 14.97 39.87
N VAL A 60 30.79 15.34 40.95
CA VAL A 60 32.20 15.70 40.87
C VAL A 60 33.07 14.46 40.99
N VAL A 61 33.65 14.04 39.86
CA VAL A 61 34.58 12.90 39.77
C VAL A 61 35.97 13.30 40.29
N ARG A 62 36.52 12.55 41.25
CA ARG A 62 37.87 12.73 41.80
C ARG A 62 38.73 11.50 41.64
N GLU A 63 38.19 10.32 41.93
CA GLU A 63 38.94 9.07 42.01
C GLU A 63 38.68 8.15 40.81
N ALA A 64 37.44 8.05 40.34
CA ALA A 64 36.96 7.30 39.19
C ALA A 64 37.28 8.00 37.86
N THR A 65 38.52 8.48 37.72
CA THR A 65 39.02 9.07 36.47
C THR A 65 38.90 8.07 35.31
N PRO A 66 38.77 8.53 34.05
CA PRO A 66 38.62 7.63 32.91
C PRO A 66 39.71 6.55 32.83
N SER A 67 40.98 6.90 33.04
CA SER A 67 42.08 5.94 33.04
C SER A 67 41.97 4.86 34.13
N ARG A 68 41.49 5.23 35.33
CA ARG A 68 41.29 4.27 36.42
C ARG A 68 40.09 3.38 36.18
N ILE A 69 39.04 3.89 35.54
CA ILE A 69 37.88 3.09 35.12
C ILE A 69 38.29 2.11 34.01
N ASP A 70 39.03 2.56 33.00
CA ASP A 70 39.58 1.68 31.95
C ASP A 70 40.40 0.52 32.59
N ARG A 71 41.25 0.82 33.60
CA ARG A 71 42.00 -0.19 34.36
C ARG A 71 41.11 -1.12 35.19
N LEU A 72 40.09 -0.58 35.88
CA LEU A 72 39.13 -1.36 36.67
C LEU A 72 38.41 -2.39 35.80
N PHE A 73 37.96 -2.00 34.60
CA PHE A 73 37.24 -2.90 33.69
C PHE A 73 38.12 -3.95 33.02
N ALA A 74 39.44 -3.85 33.15
CA ALA A 74 40.41 -4.87 32.74
C ALA A 74 40.81 -5.83 33.89
N MET A 75 40.38 -5.55 35.12
CA MET A 75 40.73 -6.30 36.32
C MET A 75 39.70 -7.40 36.64
N PRO A 76 40.13 -8.59 37.11
CA PRO A 76 39.20 -9.64 37.55
C PRO A 76 38.36 -9.22 38.77
N GLU A 77 38.84 -8.27 39.58
CA GLU A 77 38.12 -7.68 40.71
C GLU A 77 36.81 -7.01 40.31
N LEU A 78 36.65 -6.61 39.03
CA LEU A 78 35.37 -6.10 38.51
C LEU A 78 34.22 -7.08 38.79
N ALA A 79 34.46 -8.38 38.57
CA ALA A 79 33.44 -9.43 38.74
C ALA A 79 33.04 -9.65 40.21
N GLN A 80 33.81 -9.12 41.17
CA GLN A 80 33.48 -9.17 42.60
C GLN A 80 32.51 -8.06 43.01
N LEU A 81 32.37 -7.02 42.19
CA LEU A 81 31.37 -5.97 42.39
C LEU A 81 29.99 -6.47 41.98
N ASP A 82 28.94 -6.09 42.72
CA ASP A 82 27.57 -6.36 42.30
C ASP A 82 27.23 -5.66 40.97
N GLY A 83 26.15 -6.13 40.32
CA GLY A 83 25.72 -5.62 39.01
C GLY A 83 25.52 -4.10 39.02
N THR A 84 24.84 -3.57 40.04
CA THR A 84 24.54 -2.13 40.15
C THR A 84 25.81 -1.28 40.22
N ARG A 85 26.84 -1.67 40.99
CA ARG A 85 28.12 -0.95 41.01
C ARG A 85 28.84 -1.03 39.66
N ARG A 86 28.84 -2.19 39.00
CA ARG A 86 29.44 -2.35 37.66
C ARG A 86 28.74 -1.48 36.61
N GLU A 87 27.41 -1.45 36.62
CA GLU A 87 26.59 -0.60 35.74
C GLU A 87 26.86 0.89 35.95
N ASN A 88 26.88 1.35 37.21
CA ASN A 88 27.15 2.75 37.54
C ASN A 88 28.60 3.16 37.28
N ALA A 89 29.55 2.23 37.35
CA ALA A 89 30.95 2.52 37.02
C ALA A 89 31.12 2.95 35.54
N LEU A 90 30.26 2.49 34.63
CA LEU A 90 30.30 2.88 33.22
C LEU A 90 29.89 4.34 32.97
N ILE A 91 29.24 5.00 33.92
CA ILE A 91 28.92 6.44 33.83
C ILE A 91 30.19 7.27 33.61
N PHE A 92 31.29 6.86 34.24
CA PHE A 92 32.58 7.53 34.18
C PHE A 92 33.38 7.24 32.89
N ALA A 93 32.98 6.21 32.13
CA ALA A 93 33.68 5.81 30.91
C ALA A 93 33.41 6.76 29.73
N GLY A 94 32.40 7.63 29.83
CA GLY A 94 31.99 8.58 28.80
C GLY A 94 33.06 9.58 28.33
N ARG A 95 34.10 9.81 29.14
CA ARG A 95 35.24 10.68 28.82
C ARG A 95 36.55 9.90 28.59
N GLY A 96 36.47 8.56 28.54
CA GLY A 96 37.60 7.64 28.45
C GLY A 96 37.68 6.88 27.13
N THR A 97 38.47 5.80 27.14
CA THR A 97 38.66 4.95 25.96
C THR A 97 38.04 3.56 26.08
N LEU A 98 37.53 3.19 27.27
CA LEU A 98 36.85 1.92 27.53
C LEU A 98 35.74 1.60 26.51
N LEU A 99 35.00 2.62 26.07
CA LEU A 99 33.83 2.48 25.18
C LEU A 99 34.18 2.63 23.69
N ARG A 100 35.45 2.57 23.30
CA ARG A 100 35.85 2.50 21.88
C ARG A 100 35.37 1.20 21.24
N PHE A 101 34.96 1.25 19.98
CA PHE A 101 34.53 0.07 19.22
C PHE A 101 34.77 0.31 17.72
N ASP A 102 35.08 -0.72 16.95
CA ASP A 102 35.24 -0.61 15.50
C ASP A 102 34.01 -1.14 14.77
N LYS A 103 33.33 -2.12 15.36
CA LYS A 103 32.11 -2.72 14.81
C LYS A 103 31.09 -3.06 15.91
N PRO A 104 29.81 -3.26 15.54
CA PRO A 104 28.76 -3.53 16.51
C PRO A 104 29.03 -4.72 17.45
N SER A 105 29.58 -5.83 16.95
CA SER A 105 29.88 -7.00 17.79
C SER A 105 30.93 -6.74 18.89
N ASP A 106 31.80 -5.73 18.75
CA ASP A 106 32.74 -5.34 19.81
C ASP A 106 31.99 -4.87 21.07
N ILE A 107 30.83 -4.23 20.89
CA ILE A 107 29.97 -3.73 21.97
C ILE A 107 29.46 -4.89 22.80
N VAL A 108 28.82 -5.88 22.17
CA VAL A 108 28.26 -7.03 22.89
C VAL A 108 29.36 -7.91 23.49
N ALA A 109 30.53 -8.02 22.84
CA ALA A 109 31.68 -8.72 23.40
C ALA A 109 32.18 -8.05 24.69
N LYS A 110 32.29 -6.72 24.70
CA LYS A 110 32.64 -5.93 25.88
C LYS A 110 31.62 -6.09 27.00
N VAL A 111 30.33 -5.87 26.70
CA VAL A 111 29.26 -6.01 27.70
C VAL A 111 29.22 -7.43 28.27
N ALA A 112 29.37 -8.47 27.44
CA ALA A 112 29.44 -9.86 27.90
C ALA A 112 30.67 -10.15 28.78
N SER A 113 31.79 -9.46 28.54
CA SER A 113 32.97 -9.58 29.41
C SER A 113 32.77 -8.92 30.78
N TRP A 114 32.02 -7.81 30.84
CA TRP A 114 31.76 -7.07 32.08
C TRP A 114 30.59 -7.63 32.89
N PHE A 115 29.60 -8.22 32.20
CA PHE A 115 28.34 -8.72 32.75
C PHE A 115 28.03 -10.16 32.27
N PRO A 116 28.94 -11.13 32.49
CA PRO A 116 28.79 -12.46 31.91
C PRO A 116 27.53 -13.20 32.41
N GLY A 117 27.20 -13.07 33.70
CA GLY A 117 26.03 -13.72 34.30
C GLY A 117 24.72 -13.11 33.83
N GLU A 118 24.65 -11.78 33.77
CA GLU A 118 23.48 -11.03 33.36
C GLU A 118 23.17 -11.23 31.86
N VAL A 119 24.20 -11.22 31.01
CA VAL A 119 24.05 -11.52 29.57
C VAL A 119 23.62 -12.96 29.35
N ALA A 120 24.18 -13.93 30.07
CA ALA A 120 23.75 -15.32 29.99
C ALA A 120 22.28 -15.49 30.42
N ALA A 121 21.87 -14.80 31.49
CA ALA A 121 20.50 -14.83 31.99
C ALA A 121 19.51 -14.18 31.01
N ALA A 122 19.87 -13.06 30.38
CA ALA A 122 19.05 -12.41 29.35
C ALA A 122 18.79 -13.35 28.16
N ARG A 123 19.84 -14.06 27.70
CA ARG A 123 19.77 -15.03 26.59
C ARG A 123 19.00 -16.29 26.93
N ALA A 124 19.05 -16.74 28.19
CA ALA A 124 18.31 -17.91 28.67
C ALA A 124 16.84 -17.61 29.02
N SER A 125 16.45 -16.32 29.12
CA SER A 125 15.10 -15.93 29.50
C SER A 125 14.07 -16.31 28.45
N SER A 126 12.87 -16.71 28.89
CA SER A 126 11.74 -17.01 27.99
C SER A 126 11.24 -15.78 27.21
N ARG A 127 11.49 -14.58 27.76
CA ARG A 127 11.17 -13.30 27.10
C ARG A 127 12.24 -12.85 26.11
N GLN A 128 13.43 -13.49 26.10
CA GLN A 128 14.60 -13.13 25.30
C GLN A 128 14.78 -11.62 25.22
N SER A 129 15.15 -11.01 26.35
CA SER A 129 15.14 -9.56 26.51
C SER A 129 16.26 -9.11 27.43
N PHE A 130 16.87 -7.95 27.14
CA PHE A 130 17.83 -7.31 28.04
C PHE A 130 17.17 -6.45 29.12
N PHE A 131 15.86 -6.20 29.02
CA PHE A 131 15.11 -5.48 30.05
C PHE A 131 15.17 -6.22 31.39
N GLY A 132 15.69 -5.56 32.42
CA GLY A 132 15.83 -6.11 33.77
C GLY A 132 17.10 -6.94 34.00
N TYR A 133 18.00 -7.03 33.01
CA TYR A 133 19.25 -7.80 33.13
C TYR A 133 20.50 -6.93 33.10
N VAL A 134 20.64 -6.03 32.12
CA VAL A 134 21.78 -5.13 31.98
C VAL A 134 21.29 -3.71 31.71
N HIS A 135 21.60 -2.79 32.62
CA HIS A 135 21.21 -1.39 32.54
C HIS A 135 22.44 -0.50 32.42
N LEU A 136 22.75 -0.07 31.19
CA LEU A 136 23.84 0.85 30.94
C LEU A 136 23.33 2.29 30.96
N TYR A 137 23.80 3.08 31.92
CA TYR A 137 23.41 4.48 32.08
C TYR A 137 24.09 5.39 31.05
N GLY A 138 23.37 6.43 30.63
CA GLY A 138 23.81 7.38 29.60
C GLY A 138 23.25 7.07 28.20
N PRO A 139 23.82 7.68 27.14
CA PRO A 139 24.89 8.67 27.17
C PRO A 139 24.46 10.02 27.80
N TYR A 140 25.42 10.78 28.35
CA TYR A 140 25.19 12.12 28.94
C TYR A 140 25.75 13.24 28.05
N ALA A 141 25.25 14.47 28.25
CA ALA A 141 25.56 15.61 27.37
C ALA A 141 27.06 15.94 27.25
N ASP A 142 27.83 15.71 28.30
CA ASP A 142 29.25 16.01 28.42
C ASP A 142 30.18 14.85 27.97
N TRP A 143 29.60 13.75 27.48
CA TRP A 143 30.37 12.63 26.97
C TRP A 143 31.05 12.95 25.63
N GLN A 144 32.14 12.24 25.37
CA GLN A 144 32.79 12.22 24.07
C GLN A 144 31.93 11.47 23.04
N ASP A 145 32.09 11.84 21.76
CA ASP A 145 31.20 11.38 20.69
C ASP A 145 31.24 9.86 20.48
N GLU A 146 32.41 9.22 20.57
CA GLU A 146 32.55 7.76 20.37
C GLU A 146 31.97 6.93 21.54
N PRO A 147 32.26 7.22 22.82
CA PRO A 147 31.53 6.63 23.95
C PRO A 147 30.02 6.84 23.90
N ALA A 148 29.57 8.03 23.48
CA ALA A 148 28.15 8.28 23.30
C ALA A 148 27.56 7.41 22.18
N ALA A 149 28.26 7.27 21.04
CA ALA A 149 27.86 6.40 19.94
C ALA A 149 27.79 4.92 20.35
N PHE A 150 28.71 4.44 21.20
CA PHE A 150 28.66 3.07 21.75
C PHE A 150 27.35 2.84 22.50
N LEU A 151 27.03 3.71 23.47
CA LEU A 151 25.83 3.57 24.28
C LEU A 151 24.57 3.77 23.43
N THR A 152 24.60 4.69 22.47
CA THR A 152 23.51 4.87 21.51
C THR A 152 23.24 3.60 20.70
N LEU A 153 24.29 2.94 20.19
CA LEU A 153 24.12 1.71 19.43
C LEU A 153 23.57 0.59 20.31
N TRP A 154 24.12 0.39 21.51
CA TRP A 154 23.61 -0.57 22.50
C TRP A 154 22.12 -0.36 22.79
N ASN A 155 21.73 0.88 23.07
CA ASN A 155 20.38 1.24 23.47
C ASN A 155 19.36 1.14 22.33
N CYS A 156 19.75 1.45 21.10
CA CYS A 156 18.83 1.62 19.98
C CYS A 156 18.82 0.49 18.96
N MET A 157 19.89 -0.30 18.82
CA MET A 157 19.87 -1.45 17.92
C MET A 157 18.82 -2.49 18.38
N PRO A 158 18.12 -3.17 17.44
CA PRO A 158 17.25 -4.29 17.76
C PRO A 158 17.89 -5.30 18.73
N GLN A 159 17.22 -5.57 19.85
CA GLN A 159 17.77 -6.42 20.91
C GLN A 159 18.12 -7.85 20.42
N ILE A 160 17.42 -8.37 19.40
CA ILE A 160 17.71 -9.69 18.82
C ILE A 160 19.16 -9.80 18.34
N ALA A 161 19.75 -8.71 17.85
CA ALA A 161 21.14 -8.67 17.41
C ALA A 161 22.12 -8.89 18.58
N TRP A 162 21.76 -8.46 19.78
CA TRP A 162 22.56 -8.65 20.99
C TRP A 162 22.35 -10.02 21.64
N LEU A 163 21.10 -10.52 21.57
CA LEU A 163 20.70 -11.79 22.17
C LEU A 163 21.28 -12.98 21.41
N LYS A 164 21.29 -12.91 20.07
CA LYS A 164 21.79 -13.98 19.19
C LYS A 164 22.84 -13.43 18.21
N PRO A 165 24.03 -13.05 18.71
CA PRO A 165 25.03 -12.35 17.90
C PRO A 165 25.61 -13.18 16.75
N ASP A 166 25.52 -14.51 16.85
CA ASP A 166 26.03 -15.43 15.82
C ASP A 166 24.94 -15.88 14.83
N ALA A 167 23.70 -15.39 14.98
CA ALA A 167 22.55 -15.82 14.17
C ALA A 167 22.06 -14.73 13.20
N ASN A 168 21.13 -15.08 12.32
CA ASN A 168 20.46 -14.09 11.47
C ASN A 168 19.58 -13.17 12.35
N PRO A 169 19.79 -11.83 12.37
CA PRO A 169 19.00 -10.92 13.20
C PRO A 169 17.55 -10.77 12.72
N PHE A 170 17.22 -11.32 11.54
CA PHE A 170 15.87 -11.36 10.98
C PHE A 170 15.14 -12.68 11.25
N MET A 171 15.72 -13.56 12.08
CA MET A 171 15.06 -14.79 12.48
C MET A 171 13.81 -14.47 13.31
N ARG A 172 12.66 -15.01 12.90
CA ARG A 172 11.41 -14.86 13.66
C ARG A 172 10.91 -16.20 14.13
N ARG A 173 10.63 -16.31 15.45
CA ARG A 173 9.98 -17.47 16.07
C ARG A 173 8.64 -17.09 16.70
N LEU A 174 7.68 -18.00 16.76
CA LEU A 174 6.29 -17.79 17.24
C LEU A 174 6.19 -17.22 18.66
N ASN A 175 7.24 -17.42 19.48
CA ASN A 175 7.30 -16.96 20.87
C ASN A 175 8.32 -15.84 21.10
N ASP A 176 8.92 -15.29 20.05
CA ASP A 176 9.85 -14.16 20.18
C ASP A 176 9.04 -12.88 20.45
N SER A 177 9.00 -12.45 21.72
CA SER A 177 8.37 -11.17 22.08
C SER A 177 9.19 -10.00 21.52
N LEU A 178 8.67 -9.33 20.49
CA LEU A 178 9.18 -8.08 19.91
C LEU A 178 10.71 -8.07 19.64
N PRO A 179 11.24 -8.96 18.78
CA PRO A 179 12.68 -9.09 18.55
C PRO A 179 13.35 -7.81 18.01
N PHE A 180 12.58 -6.96 17.33
CA PHE A 180 13.06 -5.70 16.77
C PHE A 180 12.96 -4.50 17.70
N MET A 181 12.47 -4.69 18.93
CA MET A 181 12.41 -3.61 19.91
C MET A 181 13.84 -3.24 20.38
N ALA A 182 14.10 -1.94 20.44
CA ALA A 182 15.31 -1.40 21.05
C ALA A 182 15.26 -1.51 22.58
N ILE A 183 16.41 -1.61 23.25
CA ILE A 183 16.48 -1.59 24.73
C ILE A 183 15.89 -0.29 25.29
N ALA A 184 16.06 0.84 24.61
CA ALA A 184 15.53 2.13 25.05
C ALA A 184 14.08 2.42 24.60
N ALA A 185 13.44 1.51 23.85
CA ALA A 185 12.06 1.69 23.42
C ALA A 185 11.09 1.60 24.61
N ARG A 186 10.07 2.46 24.63
CA ARG A 186 9.05 2.48 25.70
C ARG A 186 7.76 1.76 25.32
N SER A 187 7.57 1.46 24.04
CA SER A 187 6.40 0.75 23.52
C SER A 187 6.79 -0.12 22.33
N SER A 188 5.94 -1.09 22.02
CA SER A 188 6.07 -1.95 20.84
C SER A 188 5.98 -1.22 19.49
N SER A 189 5.57 0.06 19.48
CA SER A 189 5.50 0.91 18.28
C SER A 189 6.80 1.66 17.99
N GLU A 190 7.77 1.67 18.91
CA GLU A 190 9.04 2.39 18.78
C GLU A 190 10.12 1.48 18.19
N LEU A 191 10.04 1.24 16.88
CA LEU A 191 10.91 0.27 16.20
C LEU A 191 11.91 0.90 15.20
N ASP A 192 11.83 2.21 14.96
CA ASP A 192 12.76 2.92 14.08
C ASP A 192 14.04 3.33 14.81
N PHE A 193 15.19 2.87 14.31
CA PHE A 193 16.50 3.13 14.93
C PHE A 193 16.82 4.61 15.02
N GLY A 194 16.69 5.35 13.92
CA GLY A 194 16.96 6.79 13.86
C GLY A 194 16.06 7.58 14.80
N GLN A 195 14.78 7.20 14.92
CA GLN A 195 13.88 7.77 15.92
C GLN A 195 14.38 7.50 17.34
N CYS A 196 14.76 6.25 17.67
CA CYS A 196 15.35 5.95 18.97
C CYS A 196 16.59 6.81 19.25
N VAL A 197 17.48 6.97 18.27
CA VAL A 197 18.69 7.78 18.41
C VAL A 197 18.36 9.26 18.66
N ARG A 198 17.35 9.81 17.96
CA ARG A 198 16.95 11.23 18.07
C ARG A 198 16.04 11.56 19.27
N GLU A 199 15.37 10.57 19.85
CA GLU A 199 14.31 10.80 20.83
C GLU A 199 14.48 10.02 22.14
N ARG A 200 15.28 8.95 22.16
CA ARG A 200 15.39 8.03 23.30
C ARG A 200 16.80 7.89 23.85
N SER A 201 17.83 7.88 23.01
CA SER A 201 19.22 7.70 23.47
C SER A 201 19.66 8.89 24.32
N GLY A 202 19.97 8.66 25.60
CA GLY A 202 20.32 9.71 26.56
C GLY A 202 19.11 10.45 27.16
N LEU A 203 17.89 9.97 26.93
CA LEU A 203 16.68 10.54 27.51
C LEU A 203 16.62 10.23 29.02
N ARG A 204 16.85 11.25 29.84
CA ARG A 204 16.70 11.21 31.30
C ARG A 204 15.27 11.59 31.75
N PRO A 205 14.84 11.18 32.96
CA PRO A 205 13.59 11.63 33.54
C PRO A 205 13.50 13.16 33.58
N ALA A 206 12.34 13.70 33.18
CA ALA A 206 11.99 15.11 33.32
C ALA A 206 10.69 15.16 34.12
N TRP A 207 10.74 15.80 35.30
CA TRP A 207 9.65 15.77 36.27
C TRP A 207 8.74 16.99 36.16
N THR A 208 9.14 17.97 35.34
CA THR A 208 8.38 19.20 35.07
C THR A 208 8.18 19.43 33.56
N GLU A 209 7.12 20.17 33.21
CA GLU A 209 6.85 20.58 31.83
C GLU A 209 7.95 21.49 31.25
N VAL A 210 8.72 22.17 32.11
CA VAL A 210 9.82 23.05 31.71
C VAL A 210 11.09 22.27 31.37
N GLU A 211 11.37 21.17 32.07
CA GLU A 211 12.55 20.33 31.85
C GLU A 211 12.44 19.49 30.58
N LEU A 212 11.25 18.99 30.25
CA LEU A 212 11.08 18.06 29.14
C LEU A 212 11.56 18.63 27.77
N PRO A 213 11.27 19.89 27.40
CA PRO A 213 11.84 20.51 26.21
C PRO A 213 13.36 20.65 26.25
N VAL A 214 13.95 20.89 27.43
CA VAL A 214 15.42 21.01 27.60
C VAL A 214 16.08 19.67 27.34
N VAL A 215 15.61 18.61 28.01
CA VAL A 215 16.16 17.25 27.84
C VAL A 215 16.01 16.78 26.38
N ARG A 216 14.86 17.03 25.74
CA ARG A 216 14.66 16.70 24.33
C ARG A 216 15.64 17.43 23.40
N ARG A 217 16.02 18.67 23.70
CA ARG A 217 17.05 19.39 22.94
C ARG A 217 18.44 18.80 23.17
N GLU A 218 18.78 18.42 24.40
CA GLU A 218 20.04 17.74 24.73
C GLU A 218 20.17 16.42 23.97
N VAL A 219 19.13 15.60 23.97
CA VAL A 219 19.08 14.32 23.23
C VAL A 219 19.28 14.55 21.72
N ARG A 220 18.63 15.55 21.14
CA ARG A 220 18.83 15.91 19.72
C ARG A 220 20.25 16.38 19.42
N ALA A 221 20.80 17.28 20.24
CA ALA A 221 22.17 17.76 20.07
C ALA A 221 23.20 16.61 20.20
N MET A 222 22.94 15.64 21.06
CA MET A 222 23.75 14.44 21.15
C MET A 222 23.60 13.55 19.93
N SER A 223 22.37 13.34 19.44
CA SER A 223 22.09 12.63 18.20
C SER A 223 22.87 13.20 17.01
N ASP A 224 22.94 14.52 16.89
CA ASP A 224 23.69 15.20 15.83
C ASP A 224 25.20 14.90 15.89
N ARG A 225 25.76 14.74 17.11
CA ARG A 225 27.17 14.39 17.31
C ARG A 225 27.48 12.91 17.08
N VAL A 226 26.62 12.00 17.53
CA VAL A 226 26.87 10.55 17.40
C VAL A 226 26.59 10.01 16.00
N THR A 227 25.69 10.66 15.25
CA THR A 227 25.33 10.26 13.88
C THR A 227 26.54 10.14 12.94
N PRO A 228 27.43 11.15 12.80
CA PRO A 228 28.61 11.01 11.94
C PRO A 228 29.56 9.91 12.39
N VAL A 229 29.71 9.68 13.70
CA VAL A 229 30.55 8.59 14.24
C VAL A 229 29.98 7.22 13.84
N LEU A 230 28.67 7.01 14.02
CA LEU A 230 28.01 5.76 13.65
C LEU A 230 28.08 5.51 12.14
N ARG A 231 27.84 6.54 11.32
CA ARG A 231 27.96 6.44 9.85
C ARG A 231 29.36 6.01 9.43
N ASP A 232 30.40 6.67 9.93
CA ASP A 232 31.80 6.36 9.63
C ASP A 232 32.19 4.94 10.06
N LYS A 233 31.74 4.49 11.25
CA LYS A 233 31.95 3.11 11.71
C LYS A 233 31.23 2.09 10.82
N PHE A 234 29.96 2.34 10.45
CA PHE A 234 29.22 1.48 9.53
C PHE A 234 29.87 1.42 8.14
N ALA A 235 30.26 2.56 7.58
CA ALA A 235 30.92 2.66 6.29
C ALA A 235 32.23 1.86 6.26
N ARG A 236 33.12 2.08 7.23
CA ARG A 236 34.40 1.35 7.33
C ARG A 236 34.18 -0.14 7.52
N PHE A 237 33.26 -0.54 8.40
CA PHE A 237 32.98 -1.94 8.64
C PHE A 237 32.46 -2.65 7.38
N LEU A 238 31.47 -2.07 6.71
CA LEU A 238 30.87 -2.64 5.50
C LEU A 238 31.85 -2.67 4.32
N ALA A 239 32.72 -1.66 4.19
CA ALA A 239 33.77 -1.65 3.18
C ALA A 239 34.77 -2.81 3.38
N ALA A 240 35.13 -3.12 4.63
CA ALA A 240 36.09 -4.17 4.95
C ALA A 240 35.47 -5.59 4.95
N ASN A 241 34.26 -5.74 5.50
CA ASN A 241 33.68 -7.05 5.83
C ASN A 241 32.54 -7.49 4.90
N ARG A 242 31.99 -6.56 4.11
CA ARG A 242 30.88 -6.79 3.19
C ARG A 242 29.68 -7.45 3.90
N CYS A 243 29.09 -8.51 3.35
CA CYS A 243 27.98 -9.24 3.96
C CYS A 243 28.38 -10.53 4.70
N ARG A 244 29.60 -10.59 5.25
CA ARG A 244 30.12 -11.77 5.97
C ARG A 244 29.75 -11.83 7.46
N GLY A 245 29.28 -10.72 8.04
CA GLY A 245 28.87 -10.66 9.45
C GLY A 245 27.48 -11.24 9.69
N THR A 246 27.20 -11.56 10.96
CA THR A 246 25.90 -12.04 11.48
C THR A 246 25.49 -11.21 12.70
N GLY A 247 24.28 -11.43 13.21
CA GLY A 247 23.72 -10.71 14.37
C GLY A 247 23.87 -9.19 14.24
N PRO A 248 24.64 -8.52 15.11
CA PRO A 248 24.81 -7.08 15.07
C PRO A 248 25.69 -6.60 13.91
N ASP A 249 26.47 -7.51 13.32
CA ASP A 249 27.38 -7.27 12.20
C ASP A 249 26.75 -7.61 10.84
N ASP A 250 25.48 -8.03 10.77
CA ASP A 250 24.81 -8.32 9.49
C ASP A 250 24.69 -7.06 8.61
N CYS A 251 25.06 -7.17 7.34
CA CYS A 251 25.10 -6.02 6.44
C CYS A 251 23.72 -5.41 6.18
N ALA A 252 22.65 -6.22 6.06
CA ALA A 252 21.31 -5.69 5.79
C ALA A 252 20.76 -4.98 7.03
N LEU A 253 21.06 -5.49 8.23
CA LEU A 253 20.78 -4.77 9.48
C LEU A 253 21.51 -3.43 9.52
N ILE A 254 22.84 -3.41 9.36
CA ILE A 254 23.62 -2.17 9.42
C ILE A 254 23.16 -1.14 8.39
N LEU A 255 22.89 -1.56 7.14
CA LEU A 255 22.38 -0.67 6.09
C LEU A 255 20.99 -0.10 6.46
N MET A 256 20.12 -0.91 7.08
CA MET A 256 18.83 -0.44 7.57
C MET A 256 18.98 0.60 8.69
N LEU A 257 19.89 0.37 9.64
CA LEU A 257 20.20 1.34 10.70
C LEU A 257 20.77 2.64 10.13
N TRP A 258 21.71 2.55 9.18
CA TRP A 258 22.30 3.71 8.51
C TRP A 258 21.26 4.49 7.70
N ALA A 259 20.39 3.82 6.94
CA ALA A 259 19.31 4.46 6.20
C ALA A 259 18.32 5.21 7.10
N SER A 260 18.06 4.70 8.30
CA SER A 260 17.20 5.37 9.29
C SER A 260 17.88 6.58 9.96
N LEU A 261 19.22 6.56 10.11
CA LEU A 261 20.01 7.69 10.62
C LEU A 261 20.17 8.82 9.60
N SER A 262 20.61 8.48 8.39
CA SER A 262 21.08 9.46 7.40
C SER A 262 20.66 9.04 5.99
N PRO A 263 19.35 9.14 5.67
CA PRO A 263 18.77 8.58 4.45
C PRO A 263 19.31 9.22 3.15
N ALA A 264 19.77 10.48 3.23
CA ALA A 264 20.29 11.22 2.08
C ALA A 264 21.81 11.08 1.87
N ASP A 265 22.47 10.14 2.57
CA ASP A 265 23.91 9.94 2.51
C ASP A 265 24.36 9.27 1.19
N ALA A 266 25.30 9.88 0.49
CA ALA A 266 25.87 9.33 -0.74
C ALA A 266 26.76 8.10 -0.47
N GLU A 267 27.43 8.03 0.68
CA GLU A 267 28.23 6.85 1.05
C GLU A 267 27.34 5.64 1.34
N LEU A 268 26.16 5.86 1.93
CA LEU A 268 25.13 4.82 2.07
C LEU A 268 24.71 4.29 0.69
N ALA A 269 24.42 5.18 -0.27
CA ALA A 269 24.05 4.77 -1.62
C ALA A 269 25.16 3.92 -2.27
N ALA A 270 26.42 4.31 -2.10
CA ALA A 270 27.57 3.54 -2.60
C ALA A 270 27.70 2.18 -1.92
N ALA A 271 27.52 2.10 -0.60
CA ALA A 271 27.56 0.85 0.15
C ALA A 271 26.45 -0.12 -0.27
N ILE A 272 25.22 0.37 -0.44
CA ILE A 272 24.09 -0.46 -0.91
C ILE A 272 24.37 -0.99 -2.32
N GLN A 273 24.82 -0.15 -3.26
CA GLN A 273 25.17 -0.57 -4.62
C GLN A 273 26.25 -1.67 -4.63
N MET A 274 27.27 -1.54 -3.79
CA MET A 274 28.36 -2.52 -3.67
C MET A 274 27.88 -3.88 -3.13
N LEU A 275 26.92 -3.87 -2.19
CA LEU A 275 26.49 -5.05 -1.43
C LEU A 275 25.26 -5.75 -1.99
N GLU A 276 24.54 -5.11 -2.92
CA GLU A 276 23.27 -5.63 -3.46
C GLU A 276 23.39 -7.06 -4.04
N ALA A 277 24.49 -7.35 -4.74
CA ALA A 277 24.73 -8.67 -5.30
C ALA A 277 24.86 -9.77 -4.22
N GLU A 278 25.42 -9.45 -3.05
CA GLU A 278 25.59 -10.41 -1.94
C GLU A 278 24.28 -10.70 -1.20
N VAL A 279 23.33 -9.76 -1.21
CA VAL A 279 21.99 -9.99 -0.65
C VAL A 279 21.09 -10.74 -1.65
N SER A 280 21.38 -10.62 -2.95
CA SER A 280 20.72 -11.37 -4.02
C SER A 280 19.20 -11.17 -4.03
N LEU A 281 18.75 -9.91 -4.07
CA LEU A 281 17.32 -9.53 -4.04
C LEU A 281 16.48 -10.29 -5.09
N ASP A 282 17.04 -10.51 -6.28
CA ASP A 282 16.36 -11.14 -7.41
C ASP A 282 16.54 -12.66 -7.49
N SER A 283 17.33 -13.28 -6.62
CA SER A 283 17.47 -14.75 -6.62
C SER A 283 16.21 -15.41 -6.04
N PRO A 284 15.93 -16.70 -6.37
CA PRO A 284 14.91 -17.47 -5.67
C PRO A 284 15.13 -17.43 -4.15
N LEU A 285 14.03 -17.48 -3.39
CA LEU A 285 14.13 -17.72 -1.94
C LEU A 285 14.52 -19.19 -1.71
N PRO A 286 15.16 -19.53 -0.58
CA PRO A 286 15.40 -20.93 -0.19
C PRO A 286 14.14 -21.78 -0.30
N GLU A 287 14.29 -23.06 -0.66
CA GLU A 287 13.17 -23.99 -0.66
C GLU A 287 12.64 -24.20 0.77
N LEU A 288 11.37 -24.55 0.90
CA LEU A 288 10.81 -24.98 2.18
C LEU A 288 11.47 -26.30 2.58
N GLN A 289 11.75 -26.49 3.87
CA GLN A 289 12.33 -27.76 4.36
C GLN A 289 11.39 -28.95 4.14
N HIS A 290 10.07 -28.70 4.11
CA HIS A 290 9.03 -29.68 3.82
C HIS A 290 8.05 -29.15 2.77
N PRO A 291 7.34 -30.03 2.03
CA PRO A 291 6.18 -29.63 1.23
C PRO A 291 5.16 -28.81 2.02
N ALA A 292 4.53 -27.81 1.40
CA ALA A 292 3.58 -26.93 2.08
C ALA A 292 2.42 -27.68 2.78
N ALA A 293 1.94 -28.77 2.16
CA ALA A 293 0.89 -29.62 2.70
C ALA A 293 1.29 -30.33 4.01
N ASP A 294 2.59 -30.59 4.21
CA ASP A 294 3.12 -31.39 5.32
C ASP A 294 3.19 -30.58 6.63
N TYR A 295 3.06 -29.25 6.58
CA TYR A 295 3.01 -28.42 7.78
C TYR A 295 1.66 -28.46 8.50
N GLY A 296 0.61 -29.03 7.88
CA GLY A 296 -0.74 -29.09 8.46
C GLY A 296 -1.21 -27.72 8.93
N ASP A 297 -1.94 -27.68 10.05
CA ASP A 297 -2.41 -26.43 10.69
C ASP A 297 -1.33 -25.75 11.56
N GLY A 298 -0.12 -26.33 11.64
CA GLY A 298 0.99 -25.81 12.43
C GLY A 298 1.69 -24.61 11.78
N ALA A 299 2.64 -23.98 12.49
CA ALA A 299 3.54 -22.92 11.99
C ALA A 299 4.84 -23.48 11.34
N GLN A 300 5.40 -22.80 10.33
CA GLN A 300 6.62 -23.13 9.55
C GLN A 300 7.71 -22.34 10.26
N ASP A 301 7.66 -22.42 11.58
CA ASP A 301 8.32 -21.47 12.42
C ASP A 301 9.81 -21.74 12.30
N GLY A 302 10.53 -20.72 11.85
CA GLY A 302 11.97 -20.82 11.63
C GLY A 302 12.45 -21.52 10.38
N GLU A 303 11.62 -21.57 9.34
CA GLU A 303 12.12 -21.84 7.99
C GLU A 303 13.15 -20.79 7.55
N PRO A 304 14.33 -21.22 7.05
CA PRO A 304 15.34 -20.33 6.49
C PRO A 304 14.83 -19.46 5.35
N ARG A 305 13.78 -19.91 4.64
CA ARG A 305 13.13 -19.16 3.57
C ARG A 305 12.59 -17.81 4.05
N PHE A 306 11.90 -17.78 5.20
CA PHE A 306 11.32 -16.55 5.73
C PHE A 306 12.38 -15.63 6.30
N ASP A 307 13.37 -16.18 7.02
CA ASP A 307 14.50 -15.42 7.54
C ASP A 307 15.27 -14.73 6.38
N ALA A 308 15.41 -15.41 5.23
CA ALA A 308 16.00 -14.83 4.01
C ALA A 308 15.10 -13.77 3.36
N ALA A 309 13.78 -13.96 3.35
CA ALA A 309 12.84 -12.98 2.80
C ALA A 309 12.81 -11.68 3.63
N LEU A 310 12.79 -11.79 4.96
CA LEU A 310 12.84 -10.64 5.88
C LEU A 310 14.16 -9.88 5.76
N ARG A 311 15.29 -10.60 5.62
CA ARG A 311 16.60 -9.97 5.35
C ARG A 311 16.62 -9.19 4.03
N ARG A 312 16.02 -9.74 2.96
CA ARG A 312 15.88 -9.04 1.67
C ARG A 312 14.93 -7.84 1.77
N ALA A 313 13.84 -7.96 2.53
CA ALA A 313 12.91 -6.87 2.81
C ALA A 313 13.61 -5.70 3.53
N ALA A 314 14.41 -5.99 4.57
CA ALA A 314 15.20 -5.00 5.29
C ALA A 314 16.22 -4.27 4.38
N PHE A 315 16.94 -5.02 3.55
CA PHE A 315 17.85 -4.42 2.57
C PHE A 315 17.10 -3.55 1.55
N LEU A 316 15.99 -4.03 1.01
CA LEU A 316 15.20 -3.29 0.04
C LEU A 316 14.57 -2.03 0.64
N ARG A 317 14.16 -2.08 1.91
CA ARG A 317 13.72 -0.90 2.68
C ARG A 317 14.84 0.15 2.74
N ALA A 318 16.06 -0.26 3.10
CA ALA A 318 17.22 0.63 3.15
C ALA A 318 17.54 1.25 1.77
N LYS A 319 17.49 0.43 0.71
CA LYS A 319 17.67 0.86 -0.69
C LYS A 319 16.62 1.89 -1.10
N LEU A 320 15.34 1.61 -0.89
CA LEU A 320 14.24 2.52 -1.24
C LEU A 320 14.35 3.85 -0.47
N ILE A 321 14.68 3.81 0.83
CA ILE A 321 14.92 5.03 1.62
C ILE A 321 16.05 5.86 0.98
N SER A 322 17.18 5.23 0.65
CA SER A 322 18.32 5.93 0.04
C SER A 322 17.99 6.49 -1.35
N VAL A 323 17.38 5.69 -2.23
CA VAL A 323 16.99 6.11 -3.59
C VAL A 323 16.05 7.31 -3.57
N LEU A 324 15.09 7.33 -2.64
CA LEU A 324 14.09 8.40 -2.55
C LEU A 324 14.62 9.68 -1.91
N ASN A 325 15.63 9.60 -1.03
CA ASN A 325 16.17 10.76 -0.32
C ASN A 325 17.45 11.33 -0.96
N ALA A 326 18.19 10.54 -1.74
CA ALA A 326 19.39 10.96 -2.46
C ALA A 326 19.39 10.50 -3.93
N PRO A 327 18.38 10.86 -4.75
CA PRO A 327 18.26 10.36 -6.12
C PRO A 327 19.48 10.67 -7.00
N ALA A 328 20.22 11.75 -6.73
CA ALA A 328 21.44 12.11 -7.46
C ALA A 328 22.63 11.17 -7.18
N ALA A 329 22.62 10.41 -6.09
CA ALA A 329 23.65 9.43 -5.75
C ALA A 329 23.41 8.05 -6.40
N TRP A 330 22.32 7.92 -7.16
CA TRP A 330 21.88 6.68 -7.77
C TRP A 330 21.82 6.79 -9.31
N PRO A 331 22.04 5.68 -10.04
CA PRO A 331 21.71 5.63 -11.46
C PRO A 331 20.22 5.96 -11.71
N SER A 332 19.90 6.56 -12.86
CA SER A 332 18.51 6.98 -13.17
C SER A 332 17.49 5.83 -13.17
N GLN A 333 17.94 4.59 -13.38
CA GLN A 333 17.11 3.38 -13.37
C GLN A 333 16.96 2.74 -11.98
N ALA A 334 17.63 3.26 -10.95
CA ALA A 334 17.63 2.65 -9.63
C ALA A 334 16.23 2.59 -9.00
N LEU A 335 15.42 3.64 -9.17
CA LEU A 335 14.04 3.65 -8.68
C LEU A 335 13.18 2.59 -9.40
N PRO A 336 13.03 2.59 -10.75
CA PRO A 336 12.32 1.52 -11.45
C PRO A 336 12.77 0.11 -11.06
N ILE A 337 14.09 -0.14 -10.97
CA ILE A 337 14.63 -1.45 -10.57
C ILE A 337 14.20 -1.81 -9.14
N SER A 338 14.24 -0.86 -8.20
CA SER A 338 13.86 -1.12 -6.81
C SER A 338 12.36 -1.39 -6.65
N LEU A 339 11.51 -0.69 -7.42
CA LEU A 339 10.06 -0.96 -7.44
C LEU A 339 9.77 -2.34 -8.02
N HIS A 340 10.48 -2.73 -9.09
CA HIS A 340 10.37 -4.07 -9.65
C HIS A 340 10.81 -5.16 -8.66
N GLN A 341 11.94 -4.94 -7.96
CA GLN A 341 12.41 -5.85 -6.91
C GLN A 341 11.40 -5.97 -5.76
N LEU A 342 10.69 -4.90 -5.43
CA LEU A 342 9.62 -4.91 -4.43
C LEU A 342 8.44 -5.76 -4.87
N THR A 343 7.94 -5.57 -6.09
CA THR A 343 6.90 -6.41 -6.70
C THR A 343 7.29 -7.89 -6.66
N ARG A 344 8.52 -8.23 -7.08
CA ARG A 344 8.98 -9.63 -7.11
C ARG A 344 9.15 -10.22 -5.73
N LEU A 345 9.60 -9.44 -4.75
CA LEU A 345 9.70 -9.88 -3.36
C LEU A 345 8.30 -10.23 -2.83
N GLN A 346 7.31 -9.36 -3.06
CA GLN A 346 5.92 -9.59 -2.65
C GLN A 346 5.34 -10.84 -3.30
N GLN A 347 5.46 -10.98 -4.63
CA GLN A 347 5.03 -12.17 -5.35
C GLN A 347 5.61 -13.48 -4.78
N ARG A 348 6.88 -13.46 -4.34
CA ARG A 348 7.54 -14.64 -3.76
C ARG A 348 7.10 -14.94 -2.34
N LEU A 349 6.73 -13.91 -1.59
CA LEU A 349 6.11 -14.05 -0.28
C LEU A 349 4.71 -14.64 -0.46
N ASP A 350 3.87 -14.06 -1.32
CA ASP A 350 2.49 -14.51 -1.56
C ASP A 350 2.45 -15.95 -2.10
N ALA A 351 3.32 -16.29 -3.04
CA ALA A 351 3.41 -17.66 -3.59
C ALA A 351 3.90 -18.71 -2.57
N ALA A 352 4.47 -18.28 -1.44
CA ALA A 352 5.03 -19.15 -0.41
C ALA A 352 4.23 -19.17 0.89
N ILE A 353 3.27 -18.25 1.04
CA ILE A 353 2.45 -18.12 2.24
C ILE A 353 1.18 -18.93 2.01
N ASP A 354 1.10 -20.06 2.70
CA ASP A 354 -0.19 -20.70 2.96
C ASP A 354 -1.03 -19.72 3.81
N TYR A 355 -2.32 -19.57 3.49
CA TYR A 355 -3.31 -18.71 4.17
C TYR A 355 -3.37 -18.91 5.70
N ARG A 356 -2.73 -19.95 6.22
CA ARG A 356 -2.64 -20.30 7.63
C ARG A 356 -1.62 -19.50 8.47
N ARG A 357 -0.76 -18.58 7.97
CA ARG A 357 0.14 -17.77 8.85
C ARG A 357 0.27 -16.27 8.54
N GLN A 358 -0.27 -15.50 9.46
CA GLN A 358 -0.16 -14.03 9.56
C GLN A 358 1.24 -13.55 10.07
N TYR A 359 2.05 -14.44 10.67
CA TYR A 359 3.30 -14.07 11.37
C TYR A 359 4.45 -13.56 10.51
N TYR A 360 4.46 -13.92 9.23
CA TYR A 360 5.48 -13.51 8.26
C TYR A 360 4.99 -12.41 7.32
N GLU A 361 3.76 -11.94 7.50
CA GLU A 361 3.29 -10.76 6.80
C GLU A 361 4.14 -9.54 7.18
N LEU A 362 4.53 -8.79 6.16
CA LEU A 362 5.32 -7.57 6.33
C LEU A 362 4.54 -6.48 7.08
N ASP A 363 3.23 -6.42 6.88
CA ASP A 363 2.39 -5.30 7.34
C ASP A 363 2.04 -5.34 8.82
N TYR A 364 1.94 -6.52 9.44
CA TYR A 364 1.47 -6.64 10.82
C TYR A 364 2.64 -6.86 11.79
N TYR A 365 3.35 -7.96 11.59
CA TYR A 365 4.32 -8.45 12.55
C TYR A 365 5.74 -7.95 12.27
N ASN A 366 6.06 -7.63 11.01
CA ASN A 366 7.41 -7.30 10.54
C ASN A 366 7.54 -5.84 10.05
N GLU A 367 6.75 -4.92 10.61
CA GLU A 367 6.75 -3.49 10.25
C GLU A 367 8.17 -2.86 10.17
N PRO A 368 9.15 -3.18 11.03
CA PRO A 368 10.46 -2.52 11.01
C PRO A 368 11.29 -2.83 9.77
N VAL A 369 11.04 -3.98 9.14
CA VAL A 369 11.73 -4.42 7.91
C VAL A 369 10.84 -4.28 6.69
N ASN A 370 9.60 -3.83 6.85
CA ASN A 370 8.65 -3.66 5.77
C ASN A 370 9.09 -2.53 4.81
N PRO A 371 9.40 -2.83 3.53
CA PRO A 371 9.77 -1.82 2.53
C PRO A 371 8.58 -0.98 2.06
N TRP A 372 7.34 -1.43 2.22
CA TRP A 372 6.14 -0.71 1.76
C TRP A 372 5.90 0.59 2.54
N THR A 373 6.25 0.62 3.83
CA THR A 373 6.05 1.79 4.70
C THR A 373 6.90 3.00 4.27
N VAL A 374 7.91 2.80 3.43
CA VAL A 374 8.76 3.86 2.89
C VAL A 374 7.93 4.88 2.10
N PHE A 375 6.91 4.43 1.36
CA PHE A 375 6.08 5.33 0.55
C PHE A 375 5.14 6.21 1.37
N ALA A 376 4.77 5.78 2.57
CA ALA A 376 3.97 6.58 3.49
C ALA A 376 4.78 7.71 4.17
N ARG A 377 6.09 7.49 4.40
CA ARG A 377 6.95 8.38 5.21
C ARG A 377 7.90 9.28 4.41
N CYS A 378 8.26 8.92 3.18
CA CYS A 378 9.19 9.68 2.35
C CYS A 378 8.47 10.69 1.42
N PRO A 379 9.20 11.57 0.70
CA PRO A 379 8.69 12.29 -0.48
C PRO A 379 8.24 11.36 -1.64
N GLY A 380 7.87 10.10 -1.37
CA GLY A 380 7.36 9.11 -2.32
C GLY A 380 6.06 9.51 -3.02
N ASN A 381 5.42 10.62 -2.59
CA ASN A 381 4.30 11.24 -3.30
C ASN A 381 4.70 12.31 -4.31
N THR A 382 5.99 12.43 -4.67
CA THR A 382 6.38 13.28 -5.81
C THR A 382 5.81 12.72 -7.13
N PRO A 383 5.53 13.59 -8.11
CA PRO A 383 5.04 13.15 -9.43
C PRO A 383 5.96 12.13 -10.11
N GLN A 384 7.26 12.22 -9.88
CA GLN A 384 8.27 11.31 -10.45
C GLN A 384 8.16 9.90 -9.88
N VAL A 385 8.05 9.77 -8.55
CA VAL A 385 7.90 8.47 -7.89
C VAL A 385 6.58 7.83 -8.28
N ARG A 386 5.49 8.62 -8.30
CA ARG A 386 4.19 8.13 -8.76
C ARG A 386 4.22 7.65 -10.21
N ALA A 387 4.90 8.37 -11.10
CA ALA A 387 5.05 7.94 -12.49
C ALA A 387 5.82 6.60 -12.59
N ALA A 388 6.86 6.42 -11.77
CA ALA A 388 7.61 5.15 -11.71
C ALA A 388 6.75 4.00 -11.16
N ILE A 389 5.94 4.23 -10.12
CA ILE A 389 5.00 3.24 -9.58
C ILE A 389 3.95 2.85 -10.63
N LEU A 390 3.36 3.83 -11.33
CA LEU A 390 2.41 3.57 -12.40
C LEU A 390 3.04 2.80 -13.57
N ALA A 391 4.32 3.06 -13.89
CA ALA A 391 5.05 2.30 -14.89
C ALA A 391 5.22 0.83 -14.46
N GLU A 392 5.57 0.59 -13.19
CA GLU A 392 5.67 -0.77 -12.63
C GLU A 392 4.33 -1.49 -12.64
N LEU A 393 3.25 -0.84 -12.19
CA LEU A 393 1.89 -1.40 -12.25
C LEU A 393 1.48 -1.82 -13.66
N ASN A 394 1.87 -1.04 -14.68
CA ASN A 394 1.63 -1.40 -16.07
C ASN A 394 2.53 -2.55 -16.57
N ALA A 395 3.69 -2.79 -15.94
CA ALA A 395 4.65 -3.82 -16.30
C ALA A 395 4.35 -5.20 -15.69
N ILE A 396 3.64 -5.24 -14.55
CA ILE A 396 3.22 -6.49 -13.87
C ILE A 396 2.45 -7.43 -14.83
N GLY A 397 1.67 -6.85 -15.75
CA GLY A 397 0.92 -7.59 -16.77
C GLY A 397 -0.49 -8.01 -16.33
N ASP A 398 -1.34 -8.29 -17.32
CA ASP A 398 -2.79 -8.51 -17.11
C ASP A 398 -3.14 -9.90 -16.55
N THR A 399 -2.14 -10.76 -16.31
CA THR A 399 -2.29 -12.15 -15.83
C THR A 399 -1.78 -12.37 -14.40
N ALA A 400 -1.22 -11.35 -13.75
CA ALA A 400 -0.76 -11.47 -12.37
C ALA A 400 -1.93 -11.48 -11.38
N ASP A 401 -1.69 -12.10 -10.21
CA ASP A 401 -2.64 -12.15 -9.10
C ASP A 401 -2.97 -10.74 -8.56
N CYS A 402 -4.23 -10.52 -8.18
CA CYS A 402 -4.69 -9.27 -7.59
C CYS A 402 -3.99 -8.91 -6.27
N ALA A 403 -3.52 -9.91 -5.50
CA ALA A 403 -2.78 -9.68 -4.27
C ALA A 403 -1.57 -8.75 -4.47
N VAL A 404 -0.87 -8.87 -5.60
CA VAL A 404 0.29 -8.03 -5.94
C VAL A 404 -0.12 -6.57 -6.13
N TYR A 405 -1.27 -6.33 -6.76
CA TYR A 405 -1.81 -4.99 -6.98
C TYR A 405 -2.34 -4.36 -5.69
N GLU A 406 -2.96 -5.16 -4.82
CA GLU A 406 -3.51 -4.71 -3.54
C GLU A 406 -2.45 -4.07 -2.65
N HIS A 407 -1.24 -4.64 -2.57
CA HIS A 407 -0.14 -4.04 -1.81
C HIS A 407 0.26 -2.66 -2.37
N TRP A 408 0.32 -2.50 -3.69
CA TRP A 408 0.57 -1.19 -4.29
C TRP A 408 -0.54 -0.20 -3.96
N PHE A 409 -1.81 -0.59 -4.04
CA PHE A 409 -2.93 0.30 -3.77
C PHE A 409 -3.03 0.68 -2.29
N LYS A 410 -2.72 -0.25 -1.38
CA LYS A 410 -2.68 -0.02 0.07
C LYS A 410 -1.60 1.00 0.46
N HIS A 411 -0.40 0.88 -0.13
CA HIS A 411 0.79 1.61 0.33
C HIS A 411 1.21 2.79 -0.56
N GLY A 412 0.77 2.82 -1.82
CA GLY A 412 1.13 3.86 -2.80
C GLY A 412 0.33 5.16 -2.70
N GLY A 413 -0.52 5.28 -1.67
CA GLY A 413 -1.31 6.47 -1.36
C GLY A 413 -2.70 6.50 -2.00
N THR A 414 -3.60 7.26 -1.40
CA THR A 414 -5.06 7.28 -1.69
C THR A 414 -5.40 7.51 -3.17
N SER A 415 -4.57 8.27 -3.90
CA SER A 415 -4.84 8.59 -5.30
C SER A 415 -4.43 7.51 -6.31
N LEU A 416 -3.58 6.56 -5.91
CA LEU A 416 -2.87 5.70 -6.86
C LEU A 416 -3.81 4.79 -7.62
N GLN A 417 -4.68 4.05 -6.90
CA GLN A 417 -5.62 3.11 -7.51
C GLN A 417 -6.57 3.82 -8.47
N SER A 418 -7.15 4.95 -8.06
CA SER A 418 -8.00 5.80 -8.91
C SER A 418 -7.27 6.37 -10.12
N THR A 419 -5.97 6.68 -10.00
CA THR A 419 -5.15 7.16 -11.12
C THR A 419 -4.88 6.03 -12.12
N TYR A 420 -4.47 4.87 -11.62
CA TYR A 420 -4.18 3.68 -12.42
C TYR A 420 -5.43 3.21 -13.17
N ALA A 421 -6.56 3.10 -12.47
CA ALA A 421 -7.86 2.76 -13.07
C ALA A 421 -8.23 3.73 -14.20
N LEU A 422 -8.09 5.05 -14.00
CA LEU A 422 -8.38 6.03 -15.04
C LEU A 422 -7.46 5.89 -16.26
N GLN A 423 -6.17 5.60 -16.05
CA GLN A 423 -5.22 5.36 -17.16
C GLN A 423 -5.60 4.12 -17.97
N ARG A 424 -5.97 3.03 -17.30
CA ARG A 424 -6.42 1.78 -17.92
C ARG A 424 -7.67 2.02 -18.77
N LEU A 425 -8.68 2.68 -18.21
CA LEU A 425 -9.91 2.99 -18.93
C LEU A 425 -9.68 3.88 -20.16
N ARG A 426 -8.82 4.91 -20.04
CA ARG A 426 -8.44 5.76 -21.18
C ARG A 426 -7.72 5.00 -22.29
N ALA A 427 -6.97 3.97 -21.94
CA ALA A 427 -6.29 3.08 -22.87
C ALA A 427 -7.19 1.93 -23.39
N ASN A 428 -8.49 1.93 -23.06
CA ASN A 428 -9.43 0.84 -23.35
C ASN A 428 -8.93 -0.54 -22.87
N ARG A 429 -8.28 -0.57 -21.69
CA ARG A 429 -7.80 -1.79 -21.04
C ARG A 429 -8.68 -2.13 -19.84
N PRO A 430 -8.88 -3.42 -19.51
CA PRO A 430 -9.69 -3.82 -18.35
C PRO A 430 -9.08 -3.27 -17.06
N LEU A 431 -9.91 -2.97 -16.07
CA LEU A 431 -9.45 -2.37 -14.81
C LEU A 431 -8.52 -3.29 -14.00
N ARG A 432 -8.71 -4.62 -14.07
CA ARG A 432 -7.88 -5.69 -13.46
C ARG A 432 -7.41 -5.35 -12.03
N CYS A 433 -8.16 -5.82 -11.03
CA CYS A 433 -7.89 -5.63 -9.60
C CYS A 433 -7.95 -4.16 -9.10
N ALA A 434 -7.93 -3.17 -10.00
CA ALA A 434 -8.10 -1.77 -9.65
C ALA A 434 -9.58 -1.40 -9.56
N SER A 435 -9.99 -0.86 -8.41
CA SER A 435 -11.29 -0.21 -8.23
C SER A 435 -11.07 1.26 -7.91
N PRO A 436 -11.68 2.21 -8.64
CA PRO A 436 -11.61 3.61 -8.25
C PRO A 436 -12.19 3.80 -6.84
N ASP A 437 -11.51 4.61 -6.03
CA ASP A 437 -12.04 5.05 -4.73
C ASP A 437 -13.15 6.09 -4.96
N TRP A 438 -14.35 5.60 -5.23
CA TRP A 438 -15.52 6.41 -5.55
C TRP A 438 -15.86 7.39 -4.43
N ALA A 439 -15.83 6.94 -3.18
CA ALA A 439 -16.12 7.78 -2.02
C ALA A 439 -15.15 8.97 -1.92
N TRP A 440 -13.85 8.74 -2.09
CA TRP A 440 -12.86 9.81 -2.08
C TRP A 440 -13.02 10.79 -3.25
N LEU A 441 -13.29 10.28 -4.45
CA LEU A 441 -13.52 11.09 -5.66
C LEU A 441 -14.77 11.97 -5.53
N GLN A 442 -15.87 11.41 -5.02
CA GLN A 442 -17.13 12.09 -4.77
C GLN A 442 -16.96 13.22 -3.76
N GLN A 443 -16.36 12.93 -2.59
CA GLN A 443 -16.10 13.93 -1.55
C GLN A 443 -15.22 15.07 -2.05
N GLY A 444 -14.22 14.76 -2.88
CA GLY A 444 -13.41 15.77 -3.57
C GLY A 444 -12.69 16.74 -2.63
N ARG A 445 -12.34 16.31 -1.41
CA ARG A 445 -11.73 17.17 -0.37
C ARG A 445 -10.38 17.74 -0.82
N SER A 446 -9.57 16.96 -1.53
CA SER A 446 -8.27 17.39 -2.06
C SER A 446 -8.35 17.91 -3.50
N ARG A 447 -7.39 18.76 -3.91
CA ARG A 447 -7.25 19.22 -5.31
C ARG A 447 -7.08 18.04 -6.27
N GLU A 448 -6.37 17.02 -5.82
CA GLU A 448 -6.09 15.80 -6.57
C GLU A 448 -7.36 14.96 -6.80
N ALA A 449 -8.17 14.75 -5.77
CA ALA A 449 -9.45 14.06 -5.90
C ALA A 449 -10.34 14.75 -6.93
N ARG A 450 -10.42 16.10 -6.89
CA ARG A 450 -11.17 16.89 -7.87
C ARG A 450 -10.62 16.75 -9.29
N ALA A 451 -9.29 16.75 -9.45
CA ALA A 451 -8.65 16.59 -10.76
C ALA A 451 -8.91 15.19 -11.35
N LEU A 452 -8.79 14.13 -10.55
CA LEU A 452 -9.07 12.76 -10.97
C LEU A 452 -10.56 12.58 -11.28
N ARG A 453 -11.46 13.09 -10.44
CA ARG A 453 -12.91 13.10 -10.71
C ARG A 453 -13.22 13.76 -12.04
N ASN A 454 -12.67 14.94 -12.30
CA ASN A 454 -12.85 15.62 -13.59
C ASN A 454 -12.29 14.79 -14.76
N GLY A 455 -11.23 14.02 -14.52
CA GLY A 455 -10.70 13.07 -15.48
C GLY A 455 -11.65 11.93 -15.82
N TYR A 456 -12.38 11.39 -14.84
CA TYR A 456 -13.46 10.42 -15.02
C TYR A 456 -14.69 11.03 -15.70
N LEU A 457 -15.08 12.26 -15.32
CA LEU A 457 -16.17 12.99 -15.97
C LEU A 457 -15.89 13.26 -17.46
N ALA A 458 -14.65 13.62 -17.80
CA ALA A 458 -14.24 13.80 -19.18
C ALA A 458 -14.25 12.49 -19.98
N LEU A 459 -13.98 11.35 -19.33
CA LEU A 459 -14.11 10.03 -19.94
C LEU A 459 -15.59 9.69 -20.16
N LEU A 460 -16.45 9.90 -19.16
CA LEU A 460 -17.90 9.70 -19.23
C LEU A 460 -18.53 10.50 -20.39
N GLY A 461 -18.10 11.75 -20.59
CA GLY A 461 -18.60 12.59 -21.70
C GLY A 461 -18.21 12.10 -23.11
N ARG A 462 -17.37 11.06 -23.24
CA ARG A 462 -16.94 10.47 -24.53
C ARG A 462 -17.56 9.10 -24.79
N ILE A 463 -18.31 8.54 -23.84
CA ILE A 463 -18.88 7.19 -23.93
C ILE A 463 -20.40 7.34 -24.00
N GLU A 464 -21.01 6.89 -25.09
CA GLU A 464 -22.46 7.09 -25.33
C GLU A 464 -23.33 6.10 -24.55
N SER A 465 -22.93 4.83 -24.44
CA SER A 465 -23.66 3.77 -23.73
C SER A 465 -22.73 2.65 -23.20
N GLY A 466 -23.31 1.66 -22.51
CA GLY A 466 -22.66 0.40 -22.14
C GLY A 466 -22.09 0.33 -20.72
N ALA A 467 -21.61 -0.86 -20.31
CA ALA A 467 -21.14 -1.14 -18.94
C ALA A 467 -20.17 -0.11 -18.36
N LEU A 468 -19.25 0.40 -19.19
CA LEU A 468 -18.27 1.36 -18.70
C LEU A 468 -18.93 2.69 -18.34
N ARG A 469 -19.82 3.21 -19.20
CA ARG A 469 -20.59 4.43 -18.92
C ARG A 469 -21.35 4.29 -17.61
N ASP A 470 -22.01 3.15 -17.45
CA ASP A 470 -22.83 2.85 -16.29
C ASP A 470 -22.02 2.67 -15.01
N ARG A 471 -20.88 1.98 -15.07
CA ARG A 471 -19.95 1.89 -13.94
C ARG A 471 -19.46 3.28 -13.50
N LEU A 472 -19.15 4.16 -14.47
CA LEU A 472 -18.74 5.52 -14.18
C LEU A 472 -19.87 6.35 -13.55
N LEU A 473 -21.09 6.26 -14.08
CA LEU A 473 -22.26 6.94 -13.53
C LEU A 473 -22.53 6.45 -12.10
N SER A 474 -22.73 5.14 -11.91
CA SER A 474 -22.93 4.52 -10.60
C SER A 474 -21.86 4.92 -9.59
N GLY A 475 -20.58 4.84 -9.99
CA GLY A 475 -19.46 5.19 -9.14
C GLY A 475 -19.40 6.69 -8.81
N LEU A 476 -19.76 7.59 -9.72
CA LEU A 476 -19.70 9.03 -9.47
C LEU A 476 -20.92 9.58 -8.72
N THR A 477 -22.05 8.86 -8.72
CA THR A 477 -23.32 9.36 -8.17
C THR A 477 -23.92 8.50 -7.07
N GLU A 478 -23.13 7.59 -6.48
CA GLU A 478 -23.59 6.70 -5.40
C GLU A 478 -24.79 5.86 -5.86
N ASN A 479 -24.63 5.18 -7.00
CA ASN A 479 -25.71 4.48 -7.68
C ASN A 479 -26.94 5.36 -7.97
N GLY A 480 -26.73 6.66 -8.22
CA GLY A 480 -27.78 7.63 -8.51
C GLY A 480 -28.41 8.28 -7.29
N GLN A 481 -28.28 7.70 -6.09
CA GLN A 481 -28.86 8.26 -4.85
C GLN A 481 -28.40 9.70 -4.61
N GLY A 482 -27.11 9.95 -4.81
CA GLY A 482 -26.51 11.27 -4.65
C GLY A 482 -27.05 12.36 -5.61
N CYS A 483 -27.88 12.01 -6.60
CA CYS A 483 -28.59 12.96 -7.46
C CYS A 483 -29.92 13.43 -6.87
N PHE A 484 -30.51 12.69 -5.93
CA PHE A 484 -31.87 12.88 -5.44
C PHE A 484 -31.98 13.06 -3.93
N ASP A 485 -30.88 12.90 -3.17
CA ASP A 485 -30.86 13.10 -1.73
C ASP A 485 -31.49 14.44 -1.31
N GLN A 486 -32.54 14.33 -0.49
CA GLN A 486 -33.46 15.41 -0.11
C GLN A 486 -33.04 16.16 1.17
N ASP A 487 -31.88 15.84 1.76
CA ASP A 487 -31.43 16.33 3.08
C ASP A 487 -31.07 17.83 3.15
N GLY A 488 -31.52 18.65 2.19
CA GLY A 488 -31.39 20.11 2.22
C GLY A 488 -29.96 20.64 2.04
N ALA A 489 -28.93 19.78 2.06
CA ALA A 489 -27.57 20.16 1.73
C ALA A 489 -27.48 20.43 0.21
N PRO A 490 -27.01 21.60 -0.23
CA PRO A 490 -26.89 21.88 -1.65
C PRO A 490 -25.93 20.89 -2.30
N ALA A 491 -26.44 20.05 -3.20
CA ALA A 491 -25.63 19.13 -4.00
C ALA A 491 -24.44 19.88 -4.65
N GLN A 492 -23.25 19.27 -4.63
CA GLN A 492 -22.05 19.91 -5.18
C GLN A 492 -22.26 20.26 -6.66
N VAL A 493 -21.78 21.42 -7.11
CA VAL A 493 -22.04 21.96 -8.47
C VAL A 493 -21.74 20.95 -9.58
N TRP A 494 -20.62 20.21 -9.48
CA TRP A 494 -20.26 19.19 -10.46
C TRP A 494 -21.24 18.02 -10.47
N ARG A 495 -21.76 17.62 -9.30
CA ARG A 495 -22.70 16.50 -9.16
C ARG A 495 -24.04 16.90 -9.78
N ARG A 496 -24.53 18.11 -9.50
CA ARG A 496 -25.70 18.66 -10.19
C ARG A 496 -25.54 18.63 -11.71
N ALA A 497 -24.38 19.06 -12.22
CA ALA A 497 -24.12 19.03 -13.66
C ALA A 497 -24.14 17.60 -14.23
N VAL A 498 -23.57 16.62 -13.52
CA VAL A 498 -23.64 15.20 -13.91
C VAL A 498 -25.09 14.75 -13.95
N CYS A 499 -25.83 15.00 -12.87
CA CYS A 499 -27.20 14.58 -12.74
C CYS A 499 -28.05 15.22 -13.85
N THR A 500 -28.08 16.54 -13.97
CA THR A 500 -28.88 17.21 -15.01
C THR A 500 -28.48 16.86 -16.45
N THR A 501 -27.29 16.32 -16.70
CA THR A 501 -26.83 15.95 -18.05
C THR A 501 -27.12 14.49 -18.40
N TRP A 502 -26.98 13.58 -17.43
CA TRP A 502 -26.95 12.14 -17.69
C TRP A 502 -27.82 11.29 -16.75
N ILE A 503 -28.38 11.87 -15.69
CA ILE A 503 -29.28 11.21 -14.73
C ILE A 503 -30.49 12.11 -14.52
N GLY A 504 -31.56 11.88 -15.27
CA GLY A 504 -32.86 12.45 -14.91
C GLY A 504 -33.54 11.59 -13.83
N GLU A 505 -34.71 12.07 -13.43
CA GLU A 505 -35.67 11.66 -12.37
C GLU A 505 -35.34 10.54 -11.36
N PRO A 506 -35.85 10.64 -10.11
CA PRO A 506 -35.55 9.65 -9.07
C PRO A 506 -35.72 8.22 -9.56
N GLN A 507 -34.86 7.30 -9.11
CA GLN A 507 -35.04 5.89 -9.43
C GLN A 507 -36.36 5.37 -8.88
N ALA A 508 -36.71 5.78 -7.66
CA ALA A 508 -37.96 5.45 -6.99
C ALA A 508 -39.08 6.35 -7.51
N VAL A 509 -39.96 5.80 -8.34
CA VAL A 509 -41.05 6.57 -8.96
C VAL A 509 -42.40 5.91 -8.74
N GLN A 510 -43.43 6.74 -8.64
CA GLN A 510 -44.81 6.29 -8.85
C GLN A 510 -45.10 6.20 -10.36
N ARG A 511 -46.34 5.91 -10.73
CA ARG A 511 -46.77 6.04 -12.14
C ARG A 511 -46.65 7.47 -12.69
N THR A 512 -46.38 8.47 -11.86
CA THR A 512 -46.10 9.83 -12.29
C THR A 512 -44.68 10.20 -11.91
N LEU A 513 -43.95 10.71 -12.89
CA LEU A 513 -42.61 11.25 -12.78
C LEU A 513 -42.67 12.65 -12.14
N GLU A 514 -42.05 12.82 -10.97
CA GLU A 514 -42.18 14.02 -10.12
C GLU A 514 -41.72 15.32 -10.81
N HIS A 515 -40.70 15.25 -11.67
CA HIS A 515 -40.08 16.46 -12.23
C HIS A 515 -40.59 16.83 -13.62
N SER A 516 -40.81 15.86 -14.50
CA SER A 516 -41.37 16.06 -15.84
C SER A 516 -42.89 16.13 -15.82
N GLY A 517 -43.54 15.56 -14.80
CA GLY A 517 -44.98 15.40 -14.74
C GLY A 517 -45.51 14.37 -15.74
N LEU A 518 -44.65 13.58 -16.38
CA LEU A 518 -45.07 12.49 -17.26
C LEU A 518 -45.75 11.41 -16.41
N THR A 519 -46.93 10.98 -16.85
CA THR A 519 -47.71 9.94 -16.18
C THR A 519 -47.82 8.73 -17.08
N LEU A 520 -47.42 7.57 -16.57
CA LEU A 520 -47.66 6.26 -17.18
C LEU A 520 -49.15 5.94 -17.16
N ARG A 521 -49.78 6.08 -18.33
CA ARG A 521 -51.18 5.68 -18.54
C ARG A 521 -51.20 4.26 -19.11
N ASP A 522 -52.27 3.52 -18.84
CA ASP A 522 -52.42 2.14 -19.34
C ASP A 522 -52.35 2.04 -20.88
N ALA A 523 -52.68 3.12 -21.60
CA ALA A 523 -52.58 3.20 -23.05
C ALA A 523 -51.12 3.28 -23.57
N ASP A 524 -50.19 3.74 -22.73
CA ASP A 524 -48.77 3.89 -23.06
C ASP A 524 -47.96 2.62 -22.70
N VAL A 525 -48.56 1.69 -21.96
CA VAL A 525 -47.93 0.45 -21.49
C VAL A 525 -47.93 -0.60 -22.61
N PHE A 526 -46.75 -1.15 -22.87
CA PHE A 526 -46.55 -2.26 -23.78
C PHE A 526 -47.24 -3.52 -23.21
N ARG A 527 -47.89 -4.30 -24.08
CA ARG A 527 -48.52 -5.56 -23.70
C ARG A 527 -47.46 -6.61 -23.44
N GLN A 528 -47.48 -7.14 -22.23
CA GLN A 528 -46.70 -8.30 -21.83
C GLN A 528 -47.31 -9.58 -22.44
N THR A 529 -46.48 -10.44 -23.01
CA THR A 529 -46.90 -11.77 -23.49
C THR A 529 -45.79 -12.77 -23.17
N PRO A 530 -46.06 -13.81 -22.37
CA PRO A 530 -45.13 -14.91 -22.19
C PRO A 530 -44.84 -15.58 -23.53
N LEU A 531 -43.57 -15.87 -23.81
CA LEU A 531 -43.19 -16.60 -25.02
C LEU A 531 -43.28 -18.11 -24.80
N GLU A 532 -43.41 -18.87 -25.90
CA GLU A 532 -43.49 -20.32 -25.88
C GLU A 532 -42.26 -20.95 -25.21
N SER A 533 -42.49 -22.09 -24.56
CA SER A 533 -41.46 -22.90 -23.89
C SER A 533 -40.28 -23.19 -24.81
N ILE A 534 -39.07 -22.92 -24.33
CA ILE A 534 -37.86 -23.06 -25.13
C ILE A 534 -37.51 -24.56 -25.26
N PRO A 535 -37.33 -25.08 -26.49
CA PRO A 535 -36.95 -26.47 -26.68
C PRO A 535 -35.59 -26.78 -26.05
N ALA A 536 -35.48 -27.92 -25.36
CA ALA A 536 -34.23 -28.38 -24.71
C ALA A 536 -33.04 -28.51 -25.68
N GLN A 537 -33.31 -28.69 -26.99
CA GLN A 537 -32.34 -28.58 -28.07
C GLN A 537 -32.92 -27.65 -29.13
N GLY A 538 -32.44 -26.41 -29.21
CA GLY A 538 -32.96 -25.45 -30.18
C GLY A 538 -32.99 -23.98 -29.79
N GLN A 539 -32.40 -23.58 -28.65
CA GLN A 539 -32.35 -22.18 -28.20
C GLN A 539 -31.93 -21.20 -29.30
N ALA A 540 -30.88 -21.53 -30.07
CA ALA A 540 -30.41 -20.69 -31.17
C ALA A 540 -31.47 -20.52 -32.28
N THR A 541 -32.15 -21.60 -32.66
CA THR A 541 -33.24 -21.56 -33.65
C THR A 541 -34.44 -20.80 -33.11
N TRP A 542 -34.76 -20.98 -31.82
CA TRP A 542 -35.84 -20.27 -31.14
C TRP A 542 -35.59 -18.75 -31.09
N LEU A 543 -34.36 -18.32 -30.77
CA LEU A 543 -33.97 -16.90 -30.80
C LEU A 543 -34.10 -16.30 -32.21
N LEU A 544 -33.71 -17.05 -33.24
CA LEU A 544 -33.91 -16.62 -34.64
C LEU A 544 -35.40 -16.54 -35.01
N GLY A 545 -36.23 -17.35 -34.36
CA GLY A 545 -37.69 -17.28 -34.39
C GLY A 545 -38.25 -15.89 -34.10
N LEU A 546 -37.65 -15.20 -33.11
CA LEU A 546 -38.10 -13.88 -32.67
C LEU A 546 -37.90 -12.77 -33.71
N VAL A 547 -37.09 -13.03 -34.74
CA VAL A 547 -36.74 -12.05 -35.77
C VAL A 547 -36.98 -12.57 -37.18
N GLN A 548 -37.88 -13.56 -37.34
CA GLN A 548 -38.16 -14.17 -38.65
C GLN A 548 -38.68 -13.15 -39.69
N ASP A 549 -39.41 -12.14 -39.24
CA ASP A 549 -39.92 -11.07 -40.10
C ASP A 549 -38.88 -9.95 -40.35
N ALA A 550 -37.77 -9.95 -39.60
CA ALA A 550 -36.71 -8.96 -39.73
C ALA A 550 -35.65 -9.42 -40.75
N GLN A 551 -35.40 -8.59 -41.77
CA GLN A 551 -34.40 -8.89 -42.79
C GLN A 551 -33.01 -8.31 -42.47
N GLY A 552 -31.96 -8.92 -43.01
CA GLY A 552 -30.61 -8.35 -43.01
C GLY A 552 -29.90 -8.42 -41.65
N GLN A 553 -29.63 -7.26 -41.05
CA GLN A 553 -28.71 -7.10 -39.91
C GLN A 553 -29.28 -7.64 -38.59
N ALA A 554 -30.60 -7.55 -38.36
CA ALA A 554 -31.27 -8.12 -37.19
C ALA A 554 -31.02 -9.62 -37.03
N ALA A 555 -31.25 -10.41 -38.08
CA ALA A 555 -31.00 -11.85 -38.09
C ALA A 555 -29.51 -12.18 -37.89
N LYS A 556 -28.60 -11.36 -38.44
CA LYS A 556 -27.15 -11.53 -38.22
C LYS A 556 -26.77 -11.28 -36.75
N ASN A 557 -27.28 -10.21 -36.16
CA ASN A 557 -27.05 -9.91 -34.75
C ASN A 557 -27.60 -11.03 -33.88
N MET A 558 -28.84 -11.46 -34.10
CA MET A 558 -29.46 -12.55 -33.34
C MET A 558 -28.68 -13.87 -33.42
N ARG A 559 -28.04 -14.20 -34.56
CA ARG A 559 -27.11 -15.35 -34.63
C ARG A 559 -25.89 -15.17 -33.73
N ALA A 560 -25.32 -13.97 -33.69
CA ALA A 560 -24.20 -13.66 -32.81
C ALA A 560 -24.61 -13.72 -31.32
N ILE A 561 -25.81 -13.23 -31.00
CA ILE A 561 -26.45 -13.35 -29.67
C ILE A 561 -26.53 -14.82 -29.25
N ALA A 562 -27.13 -15.67 -30.09
CA ALA A 562 -27.28 -17.09 -29.81
C ALA A 562 -25.93 -17.80 -29.62
N ALA A 563 -24.94 -17.51 -30.46
CA ALA A 563 -23.60 -18.09 -30.36
C ALA A 563 -22.84 -17.63 -29.09
N GLU A 564 -23.09 -16.41 -28.62
CA GLU A 564 -22.53 -15.92 -27.35
C GLU A 564 -23.10 -16.67 -26.15
N LEU A 565 -24.42 -16.87 -26.12
CA LEU A 565 -25.08 -17.63 -25.04
C LEU A 565 -24.59 -19.08 -24.99
N ASP A 566 -24.49 -19.72 -26.15
CA ASP A 566 -24.00 -21.11 -26.27
C ASP A 566 -22.56 -21.25 -25.78
N ARG A 567 -21.66 -20.34 -26.20
CA ARG A 567 -20.26 -20.34 -25.76
C ARG A 567 -20.10 -20.20 -24.24
N ARG A 568 -21.06 -19.54 -23.59
CA ARG A 568 -21.08 -19.32 -22.13
C ARG A 568 -21.79 -20.42 -21.36
N GLY A 569 -22.40 -21.40 -22.03
CA GLY A 569 -23.28 -22.36 -21.37
C GLY A 569 -24.51 -21.70 -20.74
N ALA A 570 -24.93 -20.52 -21.25
CA ALA A 570 -26.08 -19.80 -20.73
C ALA A 570 -27.38 -20.38 -21.33
N THR A 571 -28.24 -20.89 -20.45
CA THR A 571 -29.52 -21.50 -20.82
C THR A 571 -30.67 -20.56 -20.49
N ILE A 572 -31.53 -20.26 -21.48
CA ILE A 572 -32.72 -19.45 -21.24
C ILE A 572 -33.80 -20.38 -20.65
N TYR A 573 -34.30 -20.05 -19.45
CA TYR A 573 -35.34 -20.84 -18.79
C TYR A 573 -36.71 -20.16 -18.79
N ALA A 574 -36.77 -18.85 -19.03
CA ALA A 574 -38.00 -18.10 -19.23
C ALA A 574 -37.78 -16.91 -20.17
N ALA A 575 -38.82 -16.53 -20.91
CA ALA A 575 -38.78 -15.37 -21.77
C ALA A 575 -40.15 -14.69 -21.89
N THR A 576 -40.14 -13.36 -21.95
CA THR A 576 -41.33 -12.52 -21.99
C THR A 576 -41.14 -11.44 -23.05
N THR A 577 -42.13 -11.24 -23.93
CA THR A 577 -42.11 -10.14 -24.90
C THR A 577 -43.02 -9.00 -24.45
N TRP A 578 -42.62 -7.77 -24.77
CA TRP A 578 -43.35 -6.54 -24.54
C TRP A 578 -43.54 -5.84 -25.89
N ASN A 579 -44.80 -5.72 -26.33
CA ASN A 579 -45.15 -5.16 -27.63
C ASN A 579 -46.09 -3.97 -27.49
N TYR A 580 -45.90 -2.93 -28.31
CA TYR A 580 -46.77 -1.75 -28.26
C TYR A 580 -48.21 -2.10 -28.68
N PRO A 581 -49.25 -1.69 -27.90
CA PRO A 581 -50.63 -2.12 -28.11
C PRO A 581 -51.37 -1.47 -29.29
N GLY A 582 -50.86 -0.39 -29.89
CA GLY A 582 -51.65 0.48 -30.78
C GLY A 582 -51.04 0.79 -32.15
N SER A 583 -51.88 0.80 -33.18
CA SER A 583 -51.64 1.51 -34.44
C SER A 583 -52.32 2.89 -34.36
N TYR A 584 -51.62 3.93 -33.90
CA TYR A 584 -52.17 5.30 -33.90
C TYR A 584 -52.35 5.80 -35.34
N PRO A 585 -53.43 6.51 -35.70
CA PRO A 585 -53.48 7.26 -36.95
C PRO A 585 -52.44 8.39 -36.86
N GLY A 586 -51.32 8.23 -37.57
CA GLY A 586 -50.14 9.09 -37.43
C GLY A 586 -49.00 8.48 -36.60
N SER A 587 -49.08 7.20 -36.22
CA SER A 587 -47.97 6.46 -35.60
C SER A 587 -46.73 6.62 -36.47
N ARG A 588 -45.69 7.26 -35.91
CA ARG A 588 -44.40 7.33 -36.57
C ARG A 588 -43.89 5.89 -36.78
N PRO A 589 -43.08 5.62 -37.83
CA PRO A 589 -42.41 4.33 -38.05
C PRO A 589 -41.59 3.83 -36.83
N GLU A 590 -41.36 4.72 -35.86
CA GLU A 590 -40.61 4.56 -34.61
C GLU A 590 -41.26 3.59 -33.60
N HIS A 591 -42.58 3.30 -33.67
CA HIS A 591 -43.27 2.35 -32.76
C HIS A 591 -43.18 0.87 -33.20
N SER A 592 -42.16 0.51 -33.98
CA SER A 592 -41.89 -0.87 -34.41
C SER A 592 -40.91 -1.61 -33.47
N LYS A 593 -40.60 -1.01 -32.31
CA LYS A 593 -39.75 -1.60 -31.28
C LYS A 593 -40.51 -2.57 -30.40
N SER A 594 -39.88 -3.70 -30.08
CA SER A 594 -40.33 -4.60 -29.02
C SER A 594 -39.18 -4.91 -28.06
N LEU A 595 -39.51 -5.23 -26.82
CA LEU A 595 -38.55 -5.65 -25.81
C LEU A 595 -38.79 -7.10 -25.46
N VAL A 596 -37.74 -7.92 -25.49
CA VAL A 596 -37.79 -9.30 -24.99
C VAL A 596 -36.92 -9.42 -23.76
N GLU A 597 -37.53 -9.79 -22.63
CA GLU A 597 -36.82 -10.19 -21.42
C GLU A 597 -36.44 -11.67 -21.53
N LEU A 598 -35.17 -11.98 -21.31
CA LEU A 598 -34.64 -13.33 -21.21
C LEU A 598 -34.14 -13.58 -19.78
N ARG A 599 -34.60 -14.67 -19.18
CA ARG A 599 -34.09 -15.17 -17.90
C ARG A 599 -33.17 -16.36 -18.12
N LEU A 600 -31.97 -16.28 -17.56
CA LEU A 600 -30.85 -17.16 -17.83
C LEU A 600 -30.43 -17.94 -16.60
N ASN A 601 -30.13 -19.22 -16.79
CA ASN A 601 -29.36 -20.03 -15.86
C ASN A 601 -27.95 -20.22 -16.43
N MET A 602 -26.95 -19.86 -15.65
CA MET A 602 -25.54 -19.93 -16.02
C MET A 602 -24.81 -20.95 -15.14
N THR A 603 -24.08 -21.87 -15.76
CA THR A 603 -23.32 -22.92 -15.05
C THR A 603 -22.16 -22.38 -14.20
N GLU A 604 -21.66 -21.19 -14.51
CA GLU A 604 -20.72 -20.43 -13.68
C GLU A 604 -21.11 -18.94 -13.74
N GLN A 605 -21.38 -18.30 -12.60
CA GLN A 605 -21.43 -16.84 -12.51
C GLN A 605 -20.07 -16.34 -12.02
N PRO A 606 -19.12 -15.98 -12.92
CA PRO A 606 -17.97 -15.21 -12.48
C PRO A 606 -18.45 -13.85 -11.97
N SER A 607 -17.88 -13.40 -10.85
CA SER A 607 -18.08 -12.05 -10.28
C SER A 607 -17.74 -10.92 -11.28
N ASP A 608 -17.02 -11.25 -12.36
CA ASP A 608 -16.66 -10.38 -13.48
C ASP A 608 -17.39 -10.76 -14.78
N SER A 609 -18.68 -11.08 -14.71
CA SER A 609 -19.44 -11.35 -15.93
C SER A 609 -19.43 -10.12 -16.86
N PRO A 610 -18.95 -10.26 -18.11
CA PRO A 610 -18.84 -9.14 -19.03
C PRO A 610 -20.22 -8.67 -19.46
N TRP A 611 -20.34 -7.37 -19.73
CA TRP A 611 -21.58 -6.76 -20.24
C TRP A 611 -22.13 -7.50 -21.47
N PRO A 612 -23.45 -7.70 -21.59
CA PRO A 612 -24.56 -7.24 -20.72
C PRO A 612 -24.88 -8.16 -19.51
N PHE A 613 -24.07 -9.18 -19.21
CA PHE A 613 -24.40 -10.27 -18.28
C PHE A 613 -24.21 -9.89 -16.80
N MET A 614 -24.94 -8.91 -16.28
CA MET A 614 -24.79 -8.44 -14.88
C MET A 614 -25.72 -9.13 -13.86
N GLY A 615 -26.33 -10.27 -14.22
CA GLY A 615 -27.27 -11.02 -13.38
C GLY A 615 -27.89 -12.19 -14.14
N THR A 616 -29.08 -12.62 -13.73
CA THR A 616 -29.85 -13.69 -14.41
C THR A 616 -30.76 -13.17 -15.51
N ARG A 617 -30.81 -11.85 -15.73
CA ARG A 617 -31.63 -11.21 -16.76
C ARG A 617 -30.77 -10.60 -17.86
N ILE A 618 -31.25 -10.72 -19.09
CA ILE A 618 -30.83 -9.84 -20.20
C ILE A 618 -32.06 -9.38 -20.98
N LEU A 619 -32.00 -8.19 -21.55
CA LEU A 619 -33.03 -7.65 -22.42
C LEU A 619 -32.56 -7.64 -23.88
N LEU A 620 -33.49 -7.84 -24.81
CA LEU A 620 -33.29 -7.68 -26.25
C LEU A 620 -34.24 -6.60 -26.75
N ALA A 621 -33.69 -5.48 -27.22
CA ALA A 621 -34.44 -4.49 -27.96
C ALA A 621 -34.46 -4.91 -29.45
N ILE A 622 -35.64 -5.23 -29.97
CA ILE A 622 -35.83 -5.69 -31.35
C ILE A 622 -36.45 -4.54 -32.16
N GLU A 623 -35.79 -4.21 -33.26
CA GLU A 623 -36.19 -3.22 -34.26
C GLU A 623 -36.32 -3.91 -35.63
N PRO A 624 -37.02 -3.32 -36.63
CA PRO A 624 -37.20 -3.93 -37.95
C PRO A 624 -35.92 -4.37 -38.66
N HIS A 625 -34.80 -3.70 -38.36
CA HIS A 625 -33.50 -3.92 -39.01
C HIS A 625 -32.37 -4.21 -38.02
N ASN A 626 -32.63 -4.22 -36.72
CA ASN A 626 -31.58 -4.38 -35.71
C ASN A 626 -32.08 -5.17 -34.49
N VAL A 627 -31.13 -5.81 -33.81
CA VAL A 627 -31.35 -6.37 -32.47
C VAL A 627 -30.18 -5.92 -31.62
N THR A 628 -30.50 -5.36 -30.46
CA THR A 628 -29.52 -4.86 -29.51
C THR A 628 -29.69 -5.61 -28.20
N TRP A 629 -28.58 -6.15 -27.68
CA TRP A 629 -28.49 -6.60 -26.31
C TRP A 629 -28.59 -5.40 -25.38
N VAL A 630 -29.43 -5.49 -24.36
CA VAL A 630 -29.58 -4.45 -23.35
C VAL A 630 -29.28 -5.04 -21.98
N GLY A 631 -28.18 -4.59 -21.36
CA GLY A 631 -27.84 -4.96 -20.00
C GLY A 631 -28.66 -4.19 -18.98
N VAL A 632 -29.07 -4.86 -17.90
CA VAL A 632 -29.69 -4.25 -16.73
C VAL A 632 -28.64 -4.15 -15.63
N PRO A 633 -28.15 -2.96 -15.30
CA PRO A 633 -27.16 -2.78 -14.24
C PRO A 633 -27.67 -3.21 -12.87
N GLN A 634 -26.76 -3.70 -12.02
CA GLN A 634 -27.07 -4.14 -10.65
C GLN A 634 -27.79 -3.06 -9.81
N ARG A 635 -27.57 -1.77 -10.10
CA ARG A 635 -28.26 -0.65 -9.43
C ARG A 635 -29.78 -0.56 -9.68
N PHE A 636 -30.33 -1.40 -10.57
CA PHE A 636 -31.78 -1.59 -10.78
C PHE A 636 -32.28 -2.90 -10.18
N GLY A 637 -31.39 -3.70 -9.57
CA GLY A 637 -31.74 -4.87 -8.78
C GLY A 637 -32.03 -4.49 -7.33
N TYR A 638 -32.68 -5.40 -6.62
CA TYR A 638 -33.05 -5.29 -5.22
C TYR A 638 -32.11 -6.14 -4.36
N GLN A 639 -32.17 -5.96 -3.04
CA GLN A 639 -31.31 -6.66 -2.08
C GLN A 639 -31.30 -8.20 -2.25
N TYR A 640 -32.42 -8.78 -2.67
CA TYR A 640 -32.62 -10.23 -2.74
C TYR A 640 -32.91 -10.77 -4.15
N ASP A 641 -33.11 -9.90 -5.15
CA ASP A 641 -33.51 -10.31 -6.51
C ASP A 641 -33.10 -9.28 -7.57
N ASP A 642 -33.11 -9.68 -8.84
CA ASP A 642 -32.84 -8.78 -9.98
C ASP A 642 -34.03 -7.84 -10.30
N GLY A 643 -35.09 -7.84 -9.50
CA GLY A 643 -36.39 -7.22 -9.78
C GLY A 643 -37.23 -7.97 -10.81
N GLU A 644 -38.50 -7.62 -10.93
CA GLU A 644 -39.43 -7.99 -12.01
C GLU A 644 -39.75 -6.77 -12.87
N ILE A 645 -39.77 -6.92 -14.20
CA ILE A 645 -40.26 -5.85 -15.08
C ILE A 645 -41.78 -5.84 -14.99
N THR A 646 -42.33 -4.76 -14.44
CA THR A 646 -43.78 -4.59 -14.28
C THR A 646 -44.39 -3.90 -15.48
N HIS A 647 -43.71 -2.89 -16.03
CA HIS A 647 -44.18 -2.10 -17.16
C HIS A 647 -43.03 -1.78 -18.11
N VAL A 648 -43.38 -1.63 -19.39
CA VAL A 648 -42.51 -1.08 -20.45
C VAL A 648 -43.30 -0.02 -21.18
N SER A 649 -42.69 1.13 -21.47
CA SER A 649 -43.33 2.27 -22.12
C SER A 649 -42.39 3.00 -23.08
N ASP A 650 -42.93 4.00 -23.78
CA ASP A 650 -42.20 5.05 -24.53
C ASP A 650 -42.90 6.38 -24.19
N LEU A 651 -42.68 6.85 -22.97
CA LEU A 651 -43.51 7.87 -22.30
C LEU A 651 -43.36 9.25 -22.91
N ASP A 652 -42.17 9.59 -23.37
CA ASP A 652 -41.88 10.86 -24.01
C ASP A 652 -41.91 10.79 -25.54
N ALA A 653 -42.20 9.60 -26.10
CA ALA A 653 -42.28 9.31 -27.53
C ALA A 653 -40.99 9.66 -28.28
N ASP A 654 -39.84 9.49 -27.62
CA ASP A 654 -38.51 9.66 -28.22
C ASP A 654 -37.98 8.37 -28.86
N GLY A 655 -38.70 7.26 -28.67
CA GLY A 655 -38.41 5.95 -29.23
C GLY A 655 -37.43 5.12 -28.41
N ASN A 656 -36.97 5.60 -27.26
CA ASN A 656 -36.29 4.78 -26.25
C ASN A 656 -37.33 4.22 -25.28
N LEU A 657 -37.16 2.96 -24.87
CA LEU A 657 -38.13 2.32 -24.00
C LEU A 657 -37.80 2.62 -22.54
N GLU A 658 -38.78 3.06 -21.74
CA GLU A 658 -38.65 3.02 -20.28
C GLU A 658 -39.05 1.64 -19.75
N VAL A 659 -38.22 1.12 -18.86
CA VAL A 659 -38.35 -0.18 -18.18
C VAL A 659 -38.58 0.09 -16.70
N TRP A 660 -39.71 -0.42 -16.21
CA TRP A 660 -40.15 -0.25 -14.82
C TRP A 660 -39.96 -1.57 -14.09
N LEU A 661 -39.18 -1.56 -13.01
CA LEU A 661 -38.79 -2.71 -12.23
C LEU A 661 -39.35 -2.61 -10.81
N SER A 662 -39.86 -3.70 -10.26
CA SER A 662 -40.26 -3.80 -8.85
C SER A 662 -39.59 -4.99 -8.17
N GLY A 663 -39.25 -4.85 -6.90
CA GLY A 663 -38.67 -5.96 -6.12
C GLY A 663 -39.73 -7.00 -5.81
N THR A 664 -39.38 -8.28 -5.87
CA THR A 664 -40.32 -9.35 -5.52
C THR A 664 -40.49 -9.46 -4.00
N PHE A 665 -39.43 -9.13 -3.24
CA PHE A 665 -39.39 -9.32 -1.79
C PHE A 665 -39.29 -8.02 -0.94
N GLY A 666 -39.19 -6.85 -1.57
CA GLY A 666 -38.93 -5.56 -0.88
C GLY A 666 -37.50 -5.44 -0.32
N GLU A 667 -37.10 -4.23 0.12
CA GLU A 667 -35.83 -4.01 0.85
C GLU A 667 -36.08 -4.11 2.36
N CYS A 668 -35.23 -4.85 3.08
CA CYS A 668 -35.41 -5.09 4.51
C CYS A 668 -34.14 -4.70 5.30
N ASP A 669 -34.27 -3.65 6.10
CA ASP A 669 -33.23 -3.23 7.05
C ASP A 669 -33.64 -3.64 8.48
N GLY A 670 -33.21 -4.82 8.92
CA GLY A 670 -33.40 -5.31 10.30
C GLY A 670 -33.12 -6.80 10.45
N GLU A 671 -32.48 -7.22 11.55
CA GLU A 671 -32.03 -8.62 11.76
C GLU A 671 -33.19 -9.65 11.88
N ASP A 672 -34.44 -9.19 12.05
CA ASP A 672 -35.62 -10.04 12.27
C ASP A 672 -36.78 -9.79 11.28
N LEU A 673 -36.57 -9.00 10.21
CA LEU A 673 -37.62 -8.72 9.22
C LEU A 673 -37.66 -9.81 8.15
N ARG A 674 -38.86 -10.33 7.85
CA ARG A 674 -39.05 -11.31 6.77
C ARG A 674 -39.38 -10.60 5.45
N PRO A 675 -38.57 -10.78 4.39
CA PRO A 675 -38.87 -10.25 3.07
C PRO A 675 -40.24 -10.67 2.56
N GLY A 676 -41.00 -9.73 1.99
CA GLY A 676 -42.37 -9.93 1.52
C GLY A 676 -43.46 -10.09 2.59
N VAL A 677 -43.11 -10.04 3.89
CA VAL A 677 -44.07 -10.12 5.01
C VAL A 677 -44.01 -8.88 5.89
N ASP A 678 -42.82 -8.50 6.33
CA ASP A 678 -42.60 -7.40 7.27
C ASP A 678 -42.09 -6.13 6.56
N CYS A 679 -41.79 -6.22 5.26
CA CYS A 679 -41.25 -5.15 4.42
C CYS A 679 -42.21 -4.83 3.26
N ALA A 680 -42.49 -3.53 3.04
CA ALA A 680 -43.37 -3.10 1.96
C ALA A 680 -42.60 -2.98 0.63
N ILE A 681 -43.21 -3.45 -0.46
CA ILE A 681 -42.71 -3.28 -1.84
C ILE A 681 -43.09 -1.85 -2.28
N GLU A 682 -42.43 -0.83 -1.75
CA GLU A 682 -42.81 0.57 -2.03
C GLU A 682 -42.04 1.20 -3.20
N THR A 683 -40.90 0.62 -3.59
CA THR A 683 -39.99 1.24 -4.55
C THR A 683 -40.08 0.56 -5.92
N ILE A 684 -40.67 1.25 -6.90
CA ILE A 684 -40.53 0.89 -8.32
C ILE A 684 -39.33 1.65 -8.87
N HIS A 685 -38.36 0.92 -9.43
CA HIS A 685 -37.26 1.50 -10.18
C HIS A 685 -37.64 1.75 -11.63
N MET A 686 -37.30 2.91 -12.20
CA MET A 686 -37.46 3.15 -13.63
C MET A 686 -36.14 3.56 -14.29
N GLY A 687 -35.87 2.98 -15.46
CA GLY A 687 -34.76 3.38 -16.32
C GLY A 687 -35.16 3.39 -17.79
N GLU A 688 -34.39 4.07 -18.62
CA GLU A 688 -34.59 4.20 -20.07
C GLU A 688 -33.51 3.42 -20.82
N ILE A 689 -33.87 2.73 -21.89
CA ILE A 689 -32.91 2.03 -22.75
C ILE A 689 -32.13 3.05 -23.57
N ALA A 690 -30.87 3.26 -23.21
CA ALA A 690 -29.93 4.11 -23.94
C ALA A 690 -28.83 3.26 -24.56
N GLY A 691 -28.95 2.97 -25.86
CA GLY A 691 -28.04 2.09 -26.59
C GLY A 691 -28.18 0.64 -26.15
N ASP A 692 -27.16 0.11 -25.47
CA ASP A 692 -27.07 -1.28 -25.01
C ASP A 692 -27.27 -1.44 -23.49
N ALA A 693 -27.82 -0.42 -22.81
CA ALA A 693 -28.00 -0.38 -21.36
C ALA A 693 -29.33 0.21 -20.93
N VAL A 694 -29.90 -0.32 -19.84
CA VAL A 694 -30.88 0.42 -19.04
C VAL A 694 -30.11 1.47 -18.24
N SER A 695 -30.30 2.74 -18.58
CA SER A 695 -29.72 3.88 -17.86
C SER A 695 -30.82 4.69 -17.19
N TYR A 696 -30.46 5.77 -16.50
CA TYR A 696 -31.46 6.66 -15.92
C TYR A 696 -32.19 7.42 -17.03
N PHE A 697 -33.50 7.56 -16.89
CA PHE A 697 -34.31 8.41 -17.76
C PHE A 697 -33.73 9.82 -17.76
N ALA A 698 -33.46 10.39 -18.93
CA ALA A 698 -32.87 11.73 -18.99
C ALA A 698 -33.62 12.59 -20.01
N ASP A 699 -34.58 13.40 -19.53
CA ASP A 699 -35.38 14.32 -20.34
C ASP A 699 -34.52 15.08 -21.38
N THR A 700 -34.66 14.65 -22.64
CA THR A 700 -33.84 15.12 -23.75
C THR A 700 -34.20 16.53 -24.20
N SER A 701 -35.34 17.08 -23.75
CA SER A 701 -35.74 18.47 -24.01
C SER A 701 -34.72 19.47 -23.45
N ARG A 702 -34.00 19.10 -22.39
CA ARG A 702 -32.90 19.90 -21.79
C ARG A 702 -31.54 19.72 -22.50
N ARG A 703 -31.31 18.61 -23.22
CA ARG A 703 -30.03 18.35 -23.92
C ARG A 703 -29.76 19.33 -25.06
N ARG A 704 -30.81 19.81 -25.76
CA ARG A 704 -30.67 20.69 -26.94
C ARG A 704 -30.15 22.09 -26.62
N GLY A 705 -30.22 22.54 -25.37
CA GLY A 705 -29.67 23.83 -24.94
C GLY A 705 -28.18 23.81 -24.54
N LEU A 706 -27.62 22.64 -24.24
CA LEU A 706 -26.33 22.52 -23.52
C LEU A 706 -25.20 21.83 -24.31
N THR A 707 -25.50 21.18 -25.43
CA THR A 707 -24.46 20.62 -26.33
C THR A 707 -23.49 21.72 -26.81
N TYR A 708 -23.98 22.96 -26.93
CA TYR A 708 -23.16 24.14 -27.24
C TYR A 708 -22.51 24.80 -26.00
N GLY A 709 -22.99 24.54 -24.79
CA GLY A 709 -22.53 25.22 -23.56
C GLY A 709 -21.40 24.49 -22.82
N VAL A 710 -21.46 23.16 -22.71
CA VAL A 710 -20.50 22.37 -21.91
C VAL A 710 -19.16 22.19 -22.65
N GLY A 711 -19.20 21.95 -23.97
CA GLY A 711 -17.99 21.88 -24.80
C GLY A 711 -17.24 23.22 -24.86
N VAL A 712 -17.97 24.33 -24.84
CA VAL A 712 -17.41 25.69 -24.92
C VAL A 712 -16.92 26.17 -23.55
N MET A 713 -17.63 25.91 -22.43
CA MET A 713 -17.10 26.28 -21.10
C MET A 713 -15.87 25.46 -20.69
N LEU A 714 -15.80 24.15 -20.98
CA LEU A 714 -14.62 23.34 -20.68
C LEU A 714 -13.41 23.72 -21.55
N ALA A 715 -13.63 24.08 -22.81
CA ALA A 715 -12.58 24.62 -23.68
C ALA A 715 -12.14 26.03 -23.24
N ILE A 716 -13.05 26.90 -22.80
CA ILE A 716 -12.74 28.26 -22.34
C ILE A 716 -11.97 28.23 -21.01
N VAL A 717 -12.25 27.32 -20.09
CA VAL A 717 -11.47 27.18 -18.84
C VAL A 717 -10.06 26.63 -19.11
N ALA A 718 -9.91 25.73 -20.10
CA ALA A 718 -8.60 25.25 -20.54
C ALA A 718 -7.78 26.34 -21.26
N ILE A 719 -8.42 27.16 -22.11
CA ILE A 719 -7.77 28.26 -22.86
C ILE A 719 -7.47 29.46 -21.93
N ALA A 720 -8.35 29.80 -21.00
CA ALA A 720 -8.13 30.87 -20.02
C ALA A 720 -7.01 30.52 -19.02
N GLY A 721 -6.84 29.24 -18.66
CA GLY A 721 -5.72 28.76 -17.86
C GLY A 721 -4.36 28.89 -18.57
N VAL A 722 -4.33 28.72 -19.90
CA VAL A 722 -3.11 28.90 -20.72
C VAL A 722 -2.82 30.39 -20.98
N PHE A 723 -3.85 31.23 -21.16
CA PHE A 723 -3.67 32.68 -21.35
C PHE A 723 -3.29 33.43 -20.07
N ALA A 724 -3.73 32.98 -18.89
CA ALA A 724 -3.32 33.56 -17.61
C ALA A 724 -1.84 33.28 -17.27
N TYR A 725 -1.25 32.23 -17.85
CA TYR A 725 0.17 31.89 -17.68
C TYR A 725 1.10 32.68 -18.63
N PHE A 726 0.60 33.13 -19.79
CA PHE A 726 1.40 33.89 -20.77
C PHE A 726 1.35 35.41 -20.62
N ARG A 727 0.48 35.98 -19.76
CA ARG A 727 0.32 37.43 -19.61
C ARG A 727 1.05 38.05 -18.39
N ARG A 728 1.82 37.27 -17.63
CA ARG A 728 2.72 37.75 -16.56
C ARG A 728 4.17 37.43 -16.88
N GLY A 729 4.72 38.13 -17.84
CA GLY A 729 6.15 38.09 -18.13
C GLY A 729 6.51 39.22 -19.08
N LEU A 730 6.95 40.35 -18.52
CA LEU A 730 8.02 41.26 -19.00
C LEU A 730 7.99 42.58 -18.17
N PRO A 731 9.10 43.34 -18.12
CA PRO A 731 9.78 43.67 -16.86
C PRO A 731 9.61 45.14 -16.45
N PHE A 732 9.77 45.43 -15.17
CA PHE A 732 10.03 46.79 -14.70
C PHE A 732 11.53 47.02 -14.59
N ARG A 733 12.01 48.01 -15.34
CA ARG A 733 13.37 48.56 -15.33
C ARG A 733 13.31 49.96 -14.73
N ASP A 734 14.36 50.28 -13.98
CA ASP A 734 14.64 51.51 -13.23
C ASP A 734 14.30 52.85 -13.87
N ASN A 735 13.95 53.80 -13.00
CA ASN A 735 14.46 55.19 -12.87
C ASN A 735 13.79 55.72 -11.57
N GLY A 736 14.45 56.18 -10.51
CA GLY A 736 15.63 57.04 -10.40
C GLY A 736 15.23 58.26 -9.53
N SER A 737 16.14 58.71 -8.67
CA SER A 737 16.16 59.95 -7.87
C SER A 737 15.15 60.17 -6.74
N SER A 738 15.57 59.92 -5.50
CA SER A 738 15.92 60.94 -4.48
C SER A 738 16.31 60.26 -3.17
#